data_AF-A0A316PLQ4-F1
#
_entry.id   AF-A0A316PLQ4-F1
#
_cell.length_a   1.000
_cell.length_b   1.000
_cell.length_c   1.000
_cell.angle_alpha   90.00
_cell.angle_beta   90.00
_cell.angle_gamma   90.00
#
_symmetry.space_group_name_H-M   'P 1'
#
loop_
_entity.id
_entity.type
_entity.pdbx_description
1 polymer ?
#
loop_
_entity_poly.entity_id
_entity_poly.type
_entity_poly.pdbx_seq_one_letter_code
_entity_poly.pdbx_strand_id
1 'polypeptide(L)'
;MKYAVWKKAAVFLLAACMVLAFGGTAAFAEGETGNVAQVNGTQYATLAQAVEAAPDGVETTVVLLDNIVMKTENIVTVPAGKNILLDMKGHSITVESSFEGRPFVNHGTLTVTGEGTVDSSAGTLGYGSIDNYGVLCLKNGAYRGNLQAAGSNIWNRAGGTATFEGGTYTGCGTEIATQEGSTTYIKGGYYESPWYPAVENRGDMTISGGEFRNTSCSSCSDKWGYTVRSGESSSTAYLRFENGKVVGVQGGLAIAGGTADIYDGDFSTVPCVNNPAHTTTSFYALYVAGESFENMATVYGGNFHAAYREAVHIGNSNPAPDSGAGKSSIVLIKGGTFTGGTLGGTAVVVENTDNAVGAASITGGTFSSDVSAYVPAGSAAVEDENGNFIIAPAADACFAIGNVGYNTLAEAVDAVPADGTQVTITMLKEAQGDGVVVKAGQNIVFDFGGHTYNINGALVGSAGTETNGMQFLKGSAVTLKNGTLTSDKAKILVQNYCDLTLDGMKLDGTKSSVCGYVLSNNFGNTVATGDTCITAGEGKVAFDLWYNMSDVYKDGVTVTFDKNFTGKVTGKVEYGTGNPVDGWEDKAALTIQGGMFDTQFVASGSNDIRQANISISSGSFTSKDAAGYVVPGFELKQNADGTFGVAKKPETPVQPQPSAPSGGQKANPKTGVPARG
;
A
#
# COMPACT_ATOMS: atom_id res chain seq x y z
N MET A 1 9.19 28.90 23.11
CA MET A 1 8.70 29.80 22.03
C MET A 1 8.18 28.88 20.94
N LYS A 2 6.88 28.55 20.93
CA LYS A 2 5.76 29.28 20.32
C LYS A 2 5.92 29.53 18.81
N TYR A 3 4.89 29.10 18.07
CA TYR A 3 4.58 29.27 16.63
C TYR A 3 5.27 28.24 15.71
N ALA A 4 4.61 27.48 14.83
CA ALA A 4 3.24 27.55 14.32
C ALA A 4 2.72 26.18 13.87
N VAL A 5 1.45 25.96 14.20
CA VAL A 5 0.53 24.92 13.72
C VAL A 5 -0.01 25.34 12.33
N TRP A 6 -0.45 24.39 11.49
CA TRP A 6 -1.74 24.35 10.75
C TRP A 6 -1.69 23.20 9.71
N LYS A 7 -2.35 22.06 9.97
CA LYS A 7 -3.72 21.66 9.56
C LYS A 7 -3.79 20.91 8.20
N LYS A 8 -3.87 19.58 8.28
CA LYS A 8 -4.55 18.69 7.31
C LYS A 8 -5.48 17.74 8.09
N ALA A 9 -6.57 18.29 8.59
CA ALA A 9 -7.68 17.56 9.21
C ALA A 9 -8.90 18.49 9.24
N ALA A 10 -9.53 18.71 8.08
CA ALA A 10 -10.83 19.37 7.94
C ALA A 10 -11.30 19.32 6.47
N VAL A 11 -11.79 18.17 6.01
CA VAL A 11 -12.63 18.08 4.79
C VAL A 11 -14.00 17.44 5.07
N PHE A 12 -14.28 17.02 6.31
CA PHE A 12 -15.56 16.39 6.68
C PHE A 12 -16.53 17.26 7.49
N LEU A 13 -16.35 18.58 7.53
CA LEU A 13 -17.25 19.48 8.26
C LEU A 13 -17.64 20.72 7.45
N LEU A 14 -18.12 20.50 6.22
CA LEU A 14 -18.63 21.56 5.34
C LEU A 14 -20.04 21.27 4.79
N ALA A 15 -20.80 20.44 5.50
CA ALA A 15 -22.23 20.19 5.27
C ALA A 15 -23.16 20.76 6.37
N ALA A 16 -22.61 21.44 7.40
CA ALA A 16 -23.38 21.86 8.57
C ALA A 16 -23.48 23.39 8.79
N CYS A 17 -23.07 24.24 7.84
CA CYS A 17 -23.06 25.71 8.04
C CYS A 17 -23.64 26.54 6.87
N MET A 18 -24.51 25.98 6.03
CA MET A 18 -25.36 26.77 5.10
C MET A 18 -26.86 26.71 5.45
N VAL A 19 -27.17 26.53 6.73
CA VAL A 19 -28.46 26.94 7.28
C VAL A 19 -28.17 28.17 8.14
N LEU A 20 -28.52 29.36 7.64
CA LEU A 20 -28.59 30.68 8.28
C LEU A 20 -27.98 31.79 7.41
N ALA A 21 -28.59 32.05 6.25
CA ALA A 21 -28.57 33.39 5.64
C ALA A 21 -29.54 33.45 4.45
N PHE A 22 -30.84 33.33 4.68
CA PHE A 22 -31.88 34.11 4.00
C PHE A 22 -33.15 33.99 4.83
N GLY A 23 -33.40 35.01 5.65
CA GLY A 23 -34.66 35.18 6.36
C GLY A 23 -35.77 35.51 5.37
N GLY A 24 -36.42 34.46 4.87
CA GLY A 24 -37.80 34.51 4.39
C GLY A 24 -38.63 33.67 5.35
N THR A 25 -39.67 34.26 5.92
CA THR A 25 -40.62 33.57 6.79
C THR A 25 -41.31 32.45 5.99
N ALA A 26 -40.83 31.22 6.11
CA ALA A 26 -41.54 30.05 5.63
C ALA A 26 -42.69 29.77 6.61
N ALA A 27 -43.90 30.09 6.19
CA ALA A 27 -45.09 29.52 6.81
C ALA A 27 -45.00 28.00 6.63
N PHE A 28 -44.97 27.25 7.73
CA PHE A 28 -45.22 25.82 7.69
C PHE A 28 -46.70 25.64 7.32
N ALA A 29 -46.98 25.39 6.05
CA ALA A 29 -48.28 24.93 5.62
C ALA A 29 -48.50 23.53 6.23
N GLU A 30 -49.52 23.40 7.09
CA GLU A 30 -50.11 22.08 7.38
C GLU A 30 -50.46 21.42 6.04
N GLY A 31 -50.06 20.16 5.88
CA GLY A 31 -50.24 19.42 4.63
C GLY A 31 -51.68 19.45 4.15
N GLU A 32 -51.89 19.75 2.87
CA GLU A 32 -53.17 19.44 2.25
C GLU A 32 -53.34 17.93 2.27
N THR A 33 -54.44 17.44 2.87
CA THR A 33 -54.76 16.02 3.00
C THR A 33 -54.62 15.29 1.65
N GLY A 34 -53.63 14.39 1.55
CA GLY A 34 -53.41 13.54 0.38
C GLY A 34 -52.07 13.69 -0.33
N ASN A 35 -51.24 14.70 -0.01
CA ASN A 35 -49.89 14.82 -0.56
C ASN A 35 -48.86 14.02 0.24
N VAL A 36 -47.93 13.35 -0.45
CA VAL A 36 -46.96 12.42 0.17
C VAL A 36 -45.50 12.88 0.05
N ALA A 37 -45.22 13.86 -0.82
CA ALA A 37 -43.86 14.34 -1.07
C ALA A 37 -43.82 15.86 -1.26
N GLN A 38 -42.68 16.48 -1.00
CA GLN A 38 -42.46 17.92 -1.15
C GLN A 38 -41.11 18.21 -1.83
N VAL A 39 -41.10 19.21 -2.72
CA VAL A 39 -39.89 19.80 -3.31
C VAL A 39 -39.97 21.31 -3.17
N ASN A 40 -38.97 21.94 -2.54
CA ASN A 40 -38.87 23.41 -2.39
C ASN A 40 -40.15 24.10 -1.84
N GLY A 41 -40.89 23.42 -0.97
CA GLY A 41 -42.15 23.94 -0.39
C GLY A 41 -43.41 23.54 -1.16
N THR A 42 -43.29 23.12 -2.41
CA THR A 42 -44.42 22.62 -3.22
C THR A 42 -44.68 21.15 -2.88
N GLN A 43 -45.92 20.82 -2.51
CA GLN A 43 -46.35 19.46 -2.18
C GLN A 43 -46.90 18.73 -3.42
N TYR A 44 -46.72 17.41 -3.46
CA TYR A 44 -47.11 16.54 -4.57
C TYR A 44 -47.89 15.33 -4.05
N ALA A 45 -48.90 14.91 -4.82
CA ALA A 45 -49.75 13.77 -4.51
C ALA A 45 -49.01 12.43 -4.63
N THR A 46 -47.95 12.36 -5.46
CA THR A 46 -47.12 11.17 -5.60
C THR A 46 -45.63 11.49 -5.56
N LEU A 47 -44.82 10.52 -5.14
CA LEU A 47 -43.36 10.63 -5.16
C LEU A 47 -42.82 10.77 -6.59
N ALA A 48 -43.43 10.09 -7.57
CA ALA A 48 -43.04 10.20 -8.98
C ALA A 48 -43.18 11.64 -9.51
N GLN A 49 -44.27 12.33 -9.17
CA GLN A 49 -44.47 13.73 -9.55
C GLN A 49 -43.43 14.66 -8.92
N ALA A 50 -43.07 14.44 -7.66
CA ALA A 50 -42.02 15.20 -7.00
C ALA A 50 -40.64 15.00 -7.69
N VAL A 51 -40.33 13.78 -8.11
CA VAL A 51 -39.10 13.47 -8.87
C VAL A 51 -39.11 14.12 -10.25
N GLU A 52 -40.24 14.07 -10.97
CA GLU A 52 -40.37 14.68 -12.29
C GLU A 52 -40.19 16.21 -12.25
N ALA A 53 -40.69 16.85 -11.20
CA ALA A 53 -40.60 18.30 -11.00
C ALA A 53 -39.17 18.79 -10.69
N ALA A 54 -38.25 17.90 -10.29
CA ALA A 54 -36.86 18.26 -10.05
C ALA A 54 -36.17 18.68 -11.37
N PRO A 55 -35.46 19.82 -11.42
CA PRO A 55 -34.72 20.21 -12.62
C PRO A 55 -33.55 19.26 -12.95
N ASP A 56 -33.25 19.11 -14.25
CA ASP A 56 -32.10 18.34 -14.72
C ASP A 56 -30.78 19.00 -14.28
N GLY A 57 -29.79 18.18 -13.95
CA GLY A 57 -28.43 18.60 -13.60
C GLY A 57 -28.29 19.29 -12.23
N VAL A 58 -29.38 19.45 -11.46
CA VAL A 58 -29.38 20.13 -10.17
C VAL A 58 -29.79 19.14 -9.08
N GLU A 59 -28.97 19.03 -8.03
CA GLU A 59 -29.35 18.25 -6.84
C GLU A 59 -30.62 18.86 -6.23
N THR A 60 -31.66 18.04 -6.15
CA THR A 60 -32.97 18.47 -5.66
C THR A 60 -33.40 17.58 -4.50
N THR A 61 -33.68 18.18 -3.35
CA THR A 61 -34.20 17.45 -2.19
C THR A 61 -35.70 17.19 -2.35
N VAL A 62 -36.07 15.91 -2.35
CA VAL A 62 -37.44 15.43 -2.26
C VAL A 62 -37.66 14.92 -0.84
N VAL A 63 -38.59 15.53 -0.11
CA VAL A 63 -38.89 15.17 1.28
C VAL A 63 -40.20 14.40 1.34
N LEU A 64 -40.21 13.22 1.97
CA LEU A 64 -41.45 12.51 2.26
C LEU A 64 -42.23 13.19 3.40
N LEU A 65 -43.55 13.25 3.25
CA LEU A 65 -44.48 13.83 4.22
C LEU A 65 -45.37 12.78 4.90
N ASP A 66 -45.56 11.63 4.26
CA ASP A 66 -46.35 10.52 4.78
C ASP A 66 -45.83 9.19 4.20
N ASN A 67 -46.31 8.08 4.76
CA ASN A 67 -46.08 6.75 4.23
C ASN A 67 -46.76 6.57 2.86
N ILE A 68 -46.16 5.77 2.00
CA ILE A 68 -46.64 5.46 0.65
C ILE A 68 -46.91 3.95 0.56
N VAL A 69 -48.05 3.58 -0.03
CA VAL A 69 -48.32 2.21 -0.49
C VAL A 69 -48.37 2.22 -2.02
N MET A 70 -47.43 1.53 -2.66
CA MET A 70 -47.25 1.52 -4.12
C MET A 70 -47.98 0.36 -4.80
N LYS A 71 -48.62 0.68 -5.93
CA LYS A 71 -48.98 -0.27 -6.98
C LYS A 71 -47.86 -0.33 -8.03
N THR A 72 -47.89 -1.32 -8.90
CA THR A 72 -46.91 -1.47 -9.99
C THR A 72 -46.82 -0.22 -10.88
N GLU A 73 -47.94 0.45 -11.15
CA GLU A 73 -47.98 1.72 -11.90
C GLU A 73 -47.37 2.92 -11.15
N ASN A 74 -47.05 2.78 -9.86
CA ASN A 74 -46.46 3.84 -9.03
C ASN A 74 -44.94 3.72 -8.86
N ILE A 75 -44.29 2.78 -9.57
CA ILE A 75 -42.83 2.67 -9.58
C ILE A 75 -42.19 4.02 -9.92
N VAL A 76 -41.25 4.44 -9.09
CA VAL A 76 -40.55 5.71 -9.26
C VAL A 76 -39.32 5.49 -10.12
N THR A 77 -39.35 6.07 -11.32
CA THR A 77 -38.16 6.16 -12.18
C THR A 77 -37.45 7.47 -11.89
N VAL A 78 -36.12 7.43 -11.68
CA VAL A 78 -35.26 8.62 -11.68
C VAL A 78 -34.58 8.67 -13.05
N PRO A 79 -35.03 9.52 -13.99
CA PRO A 79 -34.47 9.61 -15.33
C PRO A 79 -32.99 10.02 -15.34
N ALA A 80 -32.29 9.65 -16.41
CA ALA A 80 -30.96 10.18 -16.70
C ALA A 80 -30.99 11.72 -16.69
N GLY A 81 -29.96 12.35 -16.11
CA GLY A 81 -29.89 13.79 -15.94
C GLY A 81 -30.54 14.34 -14.66
N LYS A 82 -31.44 13.60 -13.99
CA LYS A 82 -31.94 14.00 -12.67
C LYS A 82 -30.91 13.72 -11.57
N ASN A 83 -30.89 14.59 -10.55
CA ASN A 83 -30.12 14.40 -9.33
C ASN A 83 -31.02 14.60 -8.11
N ILE A 84 -31.41 13.50 -7.48
CA ILE A 84 -32.43 13.47 -6.42
C ILE A 84 -31.78 13.10 -5.09
N LEU A 85 -31.99 13.94 -4.07
CA LEU A 85 -31.80 13.58 -2.67
C LEU A 85 -33.17 13.29 -2.05
N LEU A 86 -33.50 12.02 -1.87
CA LEU A 86 -34.71 11.57 -1.18
C LEU A 86 -34.46 11.54 0.33
N ASP A 87 -35.07 12.48 1.06
CA ASP A 87 -35.15 12.46 2.52
C ASP A 87 -36.46 11.80 2.95
N MET A 88 -36.38 10.56 3.44
CA MET A 88 -37.54 9.78 3.84
C MET A 88 -38.15 10.22 5.18
N LYS A 89 -37.46 10.99 6.01
CA LYS A 89 -37.93 11.43 7.35
C LYS A 89 -38.61 10.34 8.21
N GLY A 90 -38.10 9.11 8.15
CA GLY A 90 -38.64 7.96 8.89
C GLY A 90 -39.91 7.36 8.30
N HIS A 91 -40.44 7.90 7.20
CA HIS A 91 -41.60 7.34 6.51
C HIS A 91 -41.26 6.08 5.73
N SER A 92 -42.29 5.28 5.49
CA SER A 92 -42.21 4.00 4.78
C SER A 92 -42.76 4.10 3.37
N ILE A 93 -42.09 3.46 2.43
CA ILE A 93 -42.56 3.15 1.09
C ILE A 93 -42.77 1.64 1.04
N THR A 94 -44.04 1.21 1.05
CA THR A 94 -44.42 -0.20 0.97
C THR A 94 -45.13 -0.49 -0.35
N VAL A 95 -45.41 -1.77 -0.63
CA VAL A 95 -46.10 -2.19 -1.86
C VAL A 95 -47.38 -2.98 -1.57
N GLU A 96 -48.33 -2.99 -2.51
CA GLU A 96 -49.48 -3.90 -2.47
C GLU A 96 -49.07 -5.36 -2.78
N SER A 97 -49.89 -6.34 -2.39
CA SER A 97 -49.57 -7.76 -2.59
C SER A 97 -49.45 -8.19 -4.05
N SER A 98 -50.08 -7.46 -4.97
CA SER A 98 -50.02 -7.69 -6.42
C SER A 98 -48.88 -6.94 -7.11
N PHE A 99 -48.00 -6.27 -6.35
CA PHE A 99 -46.89 -5.50 -6.90
C PHE A 99 -45.88 -6.40 -7.62
N GLU A 100 -45.42 -5.94 -8.77
CA GLU A 100 -44.40 -6.58 -9.60
C GLU A 100 -43.28 -5.59 -9.89
N GLY A 101 -42.02 -6.00 -9.69
CA GLY A 101 -40.84 -5.16 -9.95
C GLY A 101 -40.17 -4.64 -8.68
N ARG A 102 -39.67 -3.40 -8.72
CA ARG A 102 -38.99 -2.72 -7.60
C ARG A 102 -39.55 -1.30 -7.45
N PRO A 103 -39.75 -0.79 -6.21
CA PRO A 103 -40.22 0.58 -5.98
C PRO A 103 -39.45 1.67 -6.72
N PHE A 104 -38.14 1.47 -6.95
CA PHE A 104 -37.29 2.42 -7.65
C PHE A 104 -36.52 1.83 -8.83
N VAL A 105 -36.47 2.60 -9.93
CA VAL A 105 -35.57 2.39 -11.07
C VAL A 105 -34.74 3.65 -11.28
N ASN A 106 -33.42 3.58 -11.07
CA ASN A 106 -32.53 4.73 -11.16
C ASN A 106 -31.70 4.72 -12.44
N HIS A 107 -31.90 5.70 -13.32
CA HIS A 107 -31.03 6.02 -14.45
C HIS A 107 -30.25 7.34 -14.26
N GLY A 108 -30.57 8.12 -13.22
CA GLY A 108 -29.93 9.39 -12.89
C GLY A 108 -29.01 9.27 -11.68
N THR A 109 -29.03 10.26 -10.80
CA THR A 109 -28.39 10.23 -9.49
C THR A 109 -29.46 10.19 -8.40
N LEU A 110 -29.42 9.18 -7.52
CA LEU A 110 -30.33 9.01 -6.41
C LEU A 110 -29.53 8.85 -5.11
N THR A 111 -29.71 9.79 -4.18
CA THR A 111 -29.25 9.67 -2.80
C THR A 111 -30.45 9.47 -1.89
N VAL A 112 -30.44 8.48 -1.00
CA VAL A 112 -31.53 8.22 -0.04
C VAL A 112 -31.03 8.39 1.39
N THR A 113 -31.80 9.10 2.21
CA THR A 113 -31.52 9.35 3.63
C THR A 113 -32.80 9.46 4.46
N GLY A 114 -32.67 9.81 5.75
CA GLY A 114 -33.79 10.09 6.63
C GLY A 114 -34.32 8.89 7.42
N GLU A 115 -33.62 7.75 7.48
CA GLU A 115 -33.98 6.58 8.32
C GLU A 115 -35.38 5.98 8.06
N GLY A 116 -35.91 6.15 6.85
CA GLY A 116 -37.18 5.53 6.43
C GLY A 116 -37.05 4.05 6.07
N THR A 117 -38.16 3.45 5.63
CA THR A 117 -38.20 2.04 5.20
C THR A 117 -38.67 1.93 3.75
N VAL A 118 -37.99 1.14 2.92
CA VAL A 118 -38.51 0.67 1.62
C VAL A 118 -38.79 -0.83 1.75
N ASP A 119 -40.04 -1.24 1.59
CA ASP A 119 -40.48 -2.60 1.88
C ASP A 119 -41.32 -3.20 0.74
N SER A 120 -40.68 -4.05 -0.07
CA SER A 120 -41.34 -4.81 -1.13
C SER A 120 -41.84 -6.18 -0.69
N SER A 121 -41.80 -6.51 0.61
CA SER A 121 -42.07 -7.87 1.13
C SER A 121 -43.50 -8.36 0.90
N ALA A 122 -44.47 -7.46 0.73
CA ALA A 122 -45.85 -7.83 0.49
C ALA A 122 -46.07 -8.51 -0.89
N GLY A 123 -45.25 -8.20 -1.89
CA GLY A 123 -45.38 -8.74 -3.25
C GLY A 123 -44.47 -9.94 -3.49
N THR A 124 -45.02 -11.09 -3.89
CA THR A 124 -44.21 -12.27 -4.29
C THR A 124 -43.49 -12.09 -5.62
N LEU A 125 -43.84 -11.03 -6.38
CA LEU A 125 -43.12 -10.57 -7.57
C LEU A 125 -42.40 -9.22 -7.33
N GLY A 126 -42.33 -8.78 -6.06
CA GLY A 126 -41.57 -7.61 -5.63
C GLY A 126 -40.10 -7.98 -5.47
N TYR A 127 -39.34 -7.90 -6.56
CA TYR A 127 -37.97 -8.39 -6.69
C TYR A 127 -36.92 -7.68 -5.79
N GLY A 128 -37.31 -6.65 -5.03
CA GLY A 128 -36.46 -5.88 -4.14
C GLY A 128 -36.86 -4.40 -4.09
N SER A 129 -35.99 -3.58 -3.53
CA SER A 129 -36.18 -2.13 -3.36
C SER A 129 -35.77 -1.29 -4.56
N ILE A 130 -34.58 -1.52 -5.13
CA ILE A 130 -33.98 -0.60 -6.13
C ILE A 130 -33.25 -1.36 -7.26
N ASP A 131 -33.57 -1.02 -8.51
CA ASP A 131 -32.74 -1.30 -9.69
C ASP A 131 -31.91 -0.05 -10.05
N ASN A 132 -30.58 -0.16 -10.03
CA ASN A 132 -29.68 0.96 -10.31
C ASN A 132 -28.92 0.78 -11.62
N TYR A 133 -29.12 1.71 -12.56
CA TYR A 133 -28.34 1.88 -13.79
C TYR A 133 -27.50 3.17 -13.78
N GLY A 134 -27.76 4.08 -12.84
CA GLY A 134 -27.07 5.36 -12.69
C GLY A 134 -26.17 5.41 -11.45
N VAL A 135 -26.19 6.53 -10.73
CA VAL A 135 -25.43 6.73 -9.47
C VAL A 135 -26.38 6.62 -8.28
N LEU A 136 -26.12 5.68 -7.38
CA LEU A 136 -26.89 5.44 -6.17
C LEU A 136 -26.04 5.69 -4.92
N CYS A 137 -26.59 6.40 -3.94
CA CYS A 137 -26.01 6.52 -2.60
C CYS A 137 -27.07 6.27 -1.52
N LEU A 138 -26.95 5.18 -0.78
CA LEU A 138 -27.82 4.85 0.35
C LEU A 138 -27.10 5.18 1.65
N LYS A 139 -27.55 6.23 2.34
CA LYS A 139 -26.92 6.68 3.59
C LYS A 139 -27.37 5.86 4.79
N ASN A 140 -28.66 5.53 4.85
CA ASN A 140 -29.30 4.82 5.95
C ASN A 140 -30.69 4.30 5.55
N GLY A 141 -31.50 3.87 6.53
CA GLY A 141 -32.83 3.31 6.36
C GLY A 141 -32.88 1.78 6.36
N ALA A 142 -34.09 1.24 6.29
CA ALA A 142 -34.34 -0.20 6.19
C ALA A 142 -34.87 -0.56 4.80
N TYR A 143 -34.27 -1.57 4.18
CA TYR A 143 -34.64 -2.06 2.85
C TYR A 143 -35.07 -3.51 3.02
N ARG A 144 -36.30 -3.82 2.63
CA ARG A 144 -36.91 -5.15 2.82
C ARG A 144 -37.51 -5.66 1.54
N GLY A 145 -37.40 -6.96 1.31
CA GLY A 145 -38.11 -7.62 0.23
C GLY A 145 -38.73 -8.95 0.63
N ASN A 146 -39.06 -9.75 -0.38
CA ASN A 146 -39.71 -11.03 -0.20
C ASN A 146 -38.77 -12.17 -0.61
N LEU A 147 -38.54 -13.13 0.28
CA LEU A 147 -37.69 -14.30 0.02
C LEU A 147 -38.22 -15.10 -1.18
N GLN A 148 -39.53 -15.26 -1.28
CA GLN A 148 -40.20 -16.04 -2.33
C GLN A 148 -40.07 -15.39 -3.71
N ALA A 149 -39.80 -14.09 -3.79
CA ALA A 149 -39.53 -13.42 -5.06
C ALA A 149 -38.18 -13.83 -5.67
N ALA A 150 -37.30 -14.47 -4.88
CA ALA A 150 -35.96 -14.88 -5.27
C ALA A 150 -35.14 -13.76 -5.94
N GLY A 151 -35.46 -12.50 -5.63
CA GLY A 151 -34.81 -11.32 -6.15
C GLY A 151 -33.70 -10.79 -5.24
N SER A 152 -33.06 -9.73 -5.71
CA SER A 152 -32.08 -8.97 -4.94
C SER A 152 -32.65 -7.63 -4.48
N ASN A 153 -32.46 -7.30 -3.20
CA ASN A 153 -32.99 -6.08 -2.59
C ASN A 153 -32.51 -4.84 -3.35
N ILE A 154 -31.20 -4.75 -3.56
CA ILE A 154 -30.59 -3.74 -4.42
C ILE A 154 -29.83 -4.44 -5.53
N TRP A 155 -30.12 -4.11 -6.78
CA TRP A 155 -29.39 -4.61 -7.94
C TRP A 155 -28.65 -3.45 -8.62
N ASN A 156 -27.32 -3.45 -8.52
CA ASN A 156 -26.46 -2.56 -9.29
C ASN A 156 -26.19 -3.15 -10.67
N ARG A 157 -26.78 -2.56 -11.70
CA ARG A 157 -26.76 -3.04 -13.08
C ARG A 157 -25.51 -2.56 -13.80
N ALA A 158 -25.22 -3.14 -14.96
CA ALA A 158 -24.09 -2.73 -15.79
C ALA A 158 -24.11 -1.21 -16.06
N GLY A 159 -22.95 -0.55 -15.89
CA GLY A 159 -22.82 0.91 -15.97
C GLY A 159 -23.21 1.68 -14.70
N GLY A 160 -23.85 1.02 -13.74
CA GLY A 160 -24.27 1.62 -12.48
C GLY A 160 -23.14 1.76 -11.46
N THR A 161 -23.17 2.84 -10.68
CA THR A 161 -22.33 3.04 -9.49
C THR A 161 -23.21 3.08 -8.25
N ALA A 162 -22.92 2.27 -7.23
CA ALA A 162 -23.67 2.25 -5.98
C ALA A 162 -22.76 2.42 -4.76
N THR A 163 -23.16 3.27 -3.81
CA THR A 163 -22.48 3.46 -2.52
C THR A 163 -23.45 3.20 -1.37
N PHE A 164 -23.07 2.32 -0.45
CA PHE A 164 -23.81 1.98 0.76
C PHE A 164 -23.03 2.47 1.97
N GLU A 165 -23.50 3.56 2.60
CA GLU A 165 -22.84 4.12 3.79
C GLU A 165 -23.37 3.51 5.10
N GLY A 166 -24.58 2.97 5.07
CA GLY A 166 -25.25 2.36 6.22
C GLY A 166 -26.60 1.73 5.85
N GLY A 167 -27.44 1.49 6.86
CA GLY A 167 -28.77 0.91 6.71
C GLY A 167 -28.84 -0.60 7.01
N THR A 168 -30.06 -1.14 6.92
CA THR A 168 -30.38 -2.53 7.21
C THR A 168 -31.06 -3.16 6.00
N TYR A 169 -30.53 -4.27 5.50
CA TYR A 169 -30.99 -4.95 4.28
C TYR A 169 -31.35 -6.39 4.63
N THR A 170 -32.61 -6.75 4.47
CA THR A 170 -33.13 -8.08 4.87
C THR A 170 -34.28 -8.54 4.00
N GLY A 171 -34.55 -9.85 4.02
CA GLY A 171 -35.80 -10.42 3.50
C GLY A 171 -35.79 -10.69 2.00
N CYS A 172 -34.70 -10.41 1.30
CA CYS A 172 -34.49 -10.90 -0.06
C CYS A 172 -33.63 -12.17 -0.04
N GLY A 173 -33.68 -12.93 -1.15
CA GLY A 173 -32.80 -14.08 -1.32
C GLY A 173 -31.32 -13.64 -1.33
N THR A 174 -31.05 -12.49 -1.92
CA THR A 174 -29.76 -11.78 -1.85
C THR A 174 -30.03 -10.31 -1.53
N GLU A 175 -29.21 -9.68 -0.70
CA GLU A 175 -29.45 -8.27 -0.36
C GLU A 175 -28.83 -7.36 -1.42
N ILE A 176 -27.56 -7.56 -1.76
CA ILE A 176 -26.88 -6.78 -2.78
C ILE A 176 -26.42 -7.68 -3.91
N ALA A 177 -26.85 -7.38 -5.14
CA ALA A 177 -26.32 -8.02 -6.34
C ALA A 177 -25.72 -6.99 -7.28
N THR A 178 -24.57 -7.32 -7.87
CA THR A 178 -23.95 -6.50 -8.91
C THR A 178 -23.89 -7.25 -10.24
N GLN A 179 -23.70 -6.50 -11.32
CA GLN A 179 -23.52 -7.01 -12.67
C GLN A 179 -22.12 -6.63 -13.17
N GLU A 180 -21.59 -7.41 -14.12
CA GLU A 180 -20.37 -7.05 -14.83
C GLU A 180 -20.46 -5.63 -15.41
N GLY A 181 -19.37 -4.85 -15.28
CA GLY A 181 -19.31 -3.45 -15.69
C GLY A 181 -20.00 -2.47 -14.74
N SER A 182 -20.33 -2.88 -13.51
CA SER A 182 -20.83 -2.00 -12.43
C SER A 182 -19.76 -1.77 -11.37
N THR A 183 -19.84 -0.64 -10.65
CA THR A 183 -18.93 -0.29 -9.56
C THR A 183 -19.69 -0.12 -8.25
N THR A 184 -19.22 -0.73 -7.17
CA THR A 184 -19.93 -0.76 -5.89
C THR A 184 -19.01 -0.49 -4.70
N TYR A 185 -19.45 0.35 -3.76
CA TYR A 185 -18.75 0.66 -2.52
C TYR A 185 -19.65 0.37 -1.32
N ILE A 186 -19.26 -0.57 -0.46
CA ILE A 186 -19.93 -0.82 0.81
C ILE A 186 -19.04 -0.32 1.94
N LYS A 187 -19.46 0.74 2.64
CA LYS A 187 -18.72 1.34 3.75
C LYS A 187 -19.25 0.93 5.13
N GLY A 188 -20.47 0.43 5.19
CA GLY A 188 -21.18 0.09 6.42
C GLY A 188 -22.56 -0.53 6.16
N GLY A 189 -23.31 -0.76 7.24
CA GLY A 189 -24.66 -1.35 7.20
C GLY A 189 -24.72 -2.80 7.67
N TYR A 190 -25.93 -3.33 7.75
CA TYR A 190 -26.24 -4.71 8.14
C TYR A 190 -26.98 -5.43 7.01
N TYR A 191 -26.48 -6.59 6.59
CA TYR A 191 -27.01 -7.36 5.45
C TYR A 191 -27.25 -8.79 5.89
N GLU A 192 -28.50 -9.26 5.88
CA GLU A 192 -28.81 -10.65 6.24
C GLU A 192 -29.68 -11.34 5.20
N SER A 193 -29.21 -12.50 4.73
CA SER A 193 -30.02 -13.42 3.93
C SER A 193 -30.05 -14.83 4.52
N PRO A 194 -31.21 -15.51 4.55
CA PRO A 194 -31.31 -16.90 4.95
C PRO A 194 -31.18 -17.89 3.79
N TRP A 195 -31.12 -17.47 2.52
CA TRP A 195 -31.25 -18.37 1.36
C TRP A 195 -30.03 -18.39 0.43
N TYR A 196 -29.61 -17.24 -0.08
CA TYR A 196 -28.47 -17.08 -1.01
C TYR A 196 -27.47 -16.07 -0.43
N PRO A 197 -26.33 -15.78 -1.07
CA PRO A 197 -25.38 -14.81 -0.55
C PRO A 197 -26.05 -13.50 -0.16
N ALA A 198 -25.68 -12.92 0.98
CA ALA A 198 -26.13 -11.59 1.36
C ALA A 198 -25.60 -10.56 0.35
N VAL A 199 -24.37 -10.77 -0.12
CA VAL A 199 -23.73 -9.99 -1.19
C VAL A 199 -23.24 -10.90 -2.30
N GLU A 200 -23.59 -10.56 -3.53
CA GLU A 200 -23.17 -11.22 -4.75
C GLU A 200 -22.49 -10.23 -5.70
N ASN A 201 -21.18 -10.37 -5.86
CA ASN A 201 -20.37 -9.49 -6.70
C ASN A 201 -20.06 -10.12 -8.07
N ARG A 202 -20.42 -9.40 -9.13
CA ARG A 202 -20.06 -9.70 -10.53
C ARG A 202 -19.33 -8.55 -11.24
N GLY A 203 -19.15 -7.42 -10.58
CA GLY A 203 -18.47 -6.22 -11.09
C GLY A 203 -17.26 -5.85 -10.24
N ASP A 204 -16.97 -4.55 -10.15
CA ASP A 204 -15.94 -3.99 -9.28
C ASP A 204 -16.55 -3.62 -7.93
N MET A 205 -16.12 -4.26 -6.85
CA MET A 205 -16.63 -4.00 -5.50
C MET A 205 -15.51 -3.68 -4.53
N THR A 206 -15.68 -2.61 -3.75
CA THR A 206 -14.87 -2.34 -2.55
C THR A 206 -15.75 -2.41 -1.31
N ILE A 207 -15.35 -3.23 -0.35
CA ILE A 207 -15.99 -3.32 0.98
C ILE A 207 -15.00 -2.79 2.01
N SER A 208 -15.32 -1.68 2.67
CA SER A 208 -14.49 -1.06 3.70
C SER A 208 -15.12 -1.08 5.09
N GLY A 209 -16.29 -1.71 5.23
CA GLY A 209 -16.99 -1.92 6.49
C GLY A 209 -18.37 -2.54 6.29
N GLY A 210 -19.05 -2.87 7.40
CA GLY A 210 -20.38 -3.50 7.42
C GLY A 210 -20.40 -4.85 8.14
N GLU A 211 -21.60 -5.32 8.44
CA GLU A 211 -21.86 -6.65 8.99
C GLU A 211 -22.74 -7.44 8.03
N PHE A 212 -22.23 -8.59 7.59
CA PHE A 212 -22.86 -9.47 6.63
C PHE A 212 -23.14 -10.80 7.31
N ARG A 213 -24.38 -11.28 7.18
CA ARG A 213 -24.83 -12.51 7.83
C ARG A 213 -25.56 -13.42 6.86
N ASN A 214 -25.26 -14.70 6.93
CA ASN A 214 -26.02 -15.73 6.23
C ASN A 214 -26.40 -16.88 7.15
N THR A 215 -27.68 -17.25 7.15
CA THR A 215 -28.23 -18.30 8.01
C THR A 215 -28.68 -19.55 7.24
N SER A 216 -28.38 -19.62 5.94
CA SER A 216 -28.67 -20.79 5.11
C SER A 216 -27.91 -22.02 5.63
N CYS A 217 -28.61 -23.15 5.68
CA CYS A 217 -28.04 -24.42 6.11
C CYS A 217 -28.52 -25.50 5.13
N SER A 218 -27.57 -26.12 4.44
CA SER A 218 -27.84 -27.18 3.47
C SER A 218 -28.46 -28.45 4.07
N SER A 219 -28.36 -28.63 5.39
CA SER A 219 -29.10 -29.70 6.08
C SER A 219 -30.51 -29.31 6.51
N CYS A 220 -30.85 -28.02 6.50
CA CYS A 220 -32.23 -27.56 6.73
C CYS A 220 -33.04 -27.46 5.43
N SER A 221 -32.37 -27.20 4.30
CA SER A 221 -33.01 -26.98 3.00
C SER A 221 -32.00 -27.14 1.86
N ASP A 222 -32.45 -27.08 0.61
CA ASP A 222 -31.61 -27.06 -0.60
C ASP A 222 -30.91 -25.71 -0.86
N LYS A 223 -30.84 -24.83 0.14
CA LYS A 223 -30.29 -23.47 0.03
C LYS A 223 -28.85 -23.41 0.52
N TRP A 224 -28.02 -22.75 -0.28
CA TRP A 224 -26.57 -22.64 -0.10
C TRP A 224 -26.14 -21.20 -0.26
N GLY A 225 -25.73 -20.56 0.83
CA GLY A 225 -25.31 -19.16 0.85
C GLY A 225 -23.96 -19.01 1.54
N TYR A 226 -22.90 -18.87 0.74
CA TYR A 226 -21.69 -18.18 1.22
C TYR A 226 -22.06 -16.71 1.42
N THR A 227 -21.75 -16.16 2.59
CA THR A 227 -22.31 -14.87 3.04
C THR A 227 -21.97 -13.74 2.08
N VAL A 228 -20.73 -13.69 1.62
CA VAL A 228 -20.28 -12.84 0.52
C VAL A 228 -19.73 -13.75 -0.57
N ARG A 229 -20.17 -13.57 -1.82
CA ARG A 229 -19.63 -14.28 -2.98
C ARG A 229 -19.21 -13.29 -4.05
N SER A 230 -18.09 -13.58 -4.72
CA SER A 230 -17.57 -12.81 -5.85
C SER A 230 -17.21 -13.72 -7.01
N GLY A 231 -17.52 -13.27 -8.23
CA GLY A 231 -17.14 -13.94 -9.48
C GLY A 231 -18.10 -15.00 -9.97
N GLU A 232 -19.24 -15.21 -9.30
CA GLU A 232 -20.28 -16.10 -9.80
C GLU A 232 -20.82 -15.57 -11.13
N SER A 233 -20.64 -16.32 -12.22
CA SER A 233 -21.00 -15.87 -13.57
C SER A 233 -20.28 -14.60 -14.06
N SER A 234 -19.10 -14.26 -13.52
CA SER A 234 -18.24 -13.19 -14.06
C SER A 234 -16.75 -13.51 -13.92
N SER A 235 -16.02 -13.53 -15.04
CA SER A 235 -14.56 -13.72 -15.05
C SER A 235 -13.78 -12.45 -14.73
N THR A 236 -14.44 -11.29 -14.76
CA THR A 236 -13.83 -9.96 -14.61
C THR A 236 -14.17 -9.31 -13.28
N ALA A 237 -14.93 -10.00 -12.41
CA ALA A 237 -15.26 -9.48 -11.09
C ALA A 237 -13.99 -9.19 -10.28
N TYR A 238 -13.97 -8.02 -9.64
CA TYR A 238 -12.91 -7.65 -8.71
C TYR A 238 -13.52 -7.34 -7.34
N LEU A 239 -12.98 -7.97 -6.29
CA LEU A 239 -13.34 -7.68 -4.91
C LEU A 239 -12.13 -7.12 -4.16
N ARG A 240 -12.24 -5.89 -3.68
CA ARG A 240 -11.33 -5.29 -2.71
C ARG A 240 -12.00 -5.28 -1.34
N PHE A 241 -11.59 -6.17 -0.44
CA PHE A 241 -12.12 -6.23 0.92
C PHE A 241 -11.13 -5.59 1.88
N GLU A 242 -11.41 -4.36 2.31
CA GLU A 242 -10.55 -3.60 3.21
C GLU A 242 -10.84 -3.85 4.68
N ASN A 243 -12.12 -4.02 5.06
CA ASN A 243 -12.56 -4.37 6.42
C ASN A 243 -14.06 -4.73 6.43
N GLY A 244 -14.53 -5.40 7.49
CA GLY A 244 -15.92 -5.78 7.72
C GLY A 244 -16.05 -7.06 8.52
N LYS A 245 -17.29 -7.43 8.89
CA LYS A 245 -17.59 -8.67 9.61
C LYS A 245 -18.52 -9.56 8.78
N VAL A 246 -18.10 -10.78 8.50
CA VAL A 246 -18.81 -11.76 7.67
C VAL A 246 -19.07 -13.01 8.49
N VAL A 247 -20.34 -13.34 8.71
CA VAL A 247 -20.75 -14.51 9.52
C VAL A 247 -21.71 -15.39 8.73
N GLY A 248 -21.27 -16.59 8.37
CA GLY A 248 -22.10 -17.56 7.63
C GLY A 248 -22.34 -18.84 8.40
N VAL A 249 -23.48 -19.49 8.19
CA VAL A 249 -23.61 -20.91 8.54
C VAL A 249 -22.89 -21.75 7.50
N GLN A 250 -23.30 -21.67 6.24
CA GLN A 250 -22.69 -22.47 5.16
C GLN A 250 -21.25 -22.04 4.89
N GLY A 251 -20.97 -20.75 4.72
CA GLY A 251 -19.63 -20.24 4.49
C GLY A 251 -19.51 -18.72 4.63
N GLY A 252 -18.28 -18.24 4.84
CA GLY A 252 -17.98 -16.82 4.99
C GLY A 252 -17.88 -16.10 3.66
N LEU A 253 -16.69 -16.09 3.07
CA LEU A 253 -16.36 -15.47 1.80
C LEU A 253 -16.05 -16.53 0.73
N ALA A 254 -16.65 -16.41 -0.46
CA ALA A 254 -16.37 -17.27 -1.61
C ALA A 254 -15.88 -16.47 -2.84
N ILE A 255 -14.80 -16.92 -3.46
CA ILE A 255 -14.28 -16.41 -4.73
C ILE A 255 -14.42 -17.51 -5.78
N ALA A 256 -15.39 -17.35 -6.68
CA ALA A 256 -15.74 -18.33 -7.72
C ALA A 256 -15.13 -18.01 -9.10
N GLY A 257 -14.60 -16.78 -9.26
CA GLY A 257 -14.08 -16.22 -10.51
C GLY A 257 -13.46 -14.84 -10.27
N GLY A 258 -12.60 -14.40 -11.20
CA GLY A 258 -12.03 -13.05 -11.15
C GLY A 258 -10.92 -12.88 -10.10
N THR A 259 -10.79 -11.69 -9.51
CA THR A 259 -9.69 -11.40 -8.57
C THR A 259 -10.21 -10.82 -7.26
N ALA A 260 -9.56 -11.17 -6.15
CA ALA A 260 -9.82 -10.59 -4.84
C ALA A 260 -8.53 -10.14 -4.12
N ASP A 261 -8.56 -8.95 -3.54
CA ASP A 261 -7.57 -8.46 -2.59
C ASP A 261 -8.24 -8.28 -1.22
N ILE A 262 -7.79 -9.02 -0.22
CA ILE A 262 -8.36 -9.02 1.13
C ILE A 262 -7.32 -8.46 2.10
N TYR A 263 -7.57 -7.26 2.63
CA TYR A 263 -6.64 -6.54 3.48
C TYR A 263 -6.86 -6.78 4.97
N ASP A 264 -8.12 -6.82 5.41
CA ASP A 264 -8.50 -7.02 6.82
C ASP A 264 -9.97 -7.45 6.94
N GLY A 265 -10.43 -7.73 8.16
CA GLY A 265 -11.82 -8.07 8.50
C GLY A 265 -11.95 -9.39 9.25
N ASP A 266 -13.17 -9.67 9.73
CA ASP A 266 -13.50 -10.89 10.47
C ASP A 266 -14.41 -11.78 9.63
N PHE A 267 -13.93 -12.95 9.22
CA PHE A 267 -14.65 -13.96 8.45
C PHE A 267 -14.85 -15.18 9.32
N SER A 268 -16.10 -15.54 9.59
CA SER A 268 -16.42 -16.66 10.46
C SER A 268 -17.51 -17.54 9.89
N THR A 269 -17.37 -18.85 10.06
CA THR A 269 -18.51 -19.76 10.01
C THR A 269 -19.00 -20.10 11.40
N VAL A 270 -20.31 -20.33 11.55
CA VAL A 270 -20.94 -20.69 12.82
C VAL A 270 -21.82 -21.93 12.63
N PRO A 271 -22.08 -22.72 13.69
CA PRO A 271 -23.04 -23.82 13.62
C PRO A 271 -24.41 -23.37 13.14
N CYS A 272 -25.20 -24.31 12.61
CA CYS A 272 -26.54 -24.02 12.17
C CYS A 272 -27.39 -23.38 13.26
N VAL A 273 -27.90 -22.18 12.99
CA VAL A 273 -28.75 -21.41 13.91
C VAL A 273 -30.19 -21.92 13.96
N ASN A 274 -30.62 -22.69 12.95
CA ASN A 274 -31.99 -23.19 12.83
C ASN A 274 -32.18 -24.58 13.48
N ASN A 275 -31.11 -25.36 13.59
CA ASN A 275 -31.15 -26.66 14.26
C ASN A 275 -29.78 -26.98 14.91
N PRO A 276 -29.69 -27.00 16.25
CA PRO A 276 -28.43 -27.24 16.97
C PRO A 276 -27.87 -28.66 16.73
N ALA A 277 -28.66 -29.60 16.21
CA ALA A 277 -28.18 -30.93 15.85
C ALA A 277 -27.32 -30.95 14.57
N HIS A 278 -27.36 -29.89 13.75
CA HIS A 278 -26.62 -29.79 12.49
C HIS A 278 -25.18 -29.29 12.71
N THR A 279 -24.39 -30.05 13.47
CA THR A 279 -23.06 -29.64 13.95
C THR A 279 -21.95 -29.70 12.90
N THR A 280 -22.17 -30.35 11.76
CA THR A 280 -21.15 -30.61 10.73
C THR A 280 -21.37 -29.84 9.42
N THR A 281 -22.30 -28.87 9.43
CA THR A 281 -22.81 -28.22 8.22
C THR A 281 -22.04 -26.97 7.81
N SER A 282 -21.28 -26.40 8.74
CA SER A 282 -20.50 -25.20 8.50
C SER A 282 -19.25 -25.51 7.69
N PHE A 283 -19.06 -24.82 6.57
CA PHE A 283 -17.87 -24.99 5.74
C PHE A 283 -16.82 -23.96 6.11
N TYR A 284 -16.32 -23.24 5.11
CA TYR A 284 -15.07 -22.51 5.16
C TYR A 284 -15.30 -21.02 5.46
N ALA A 285 -14.36 -20.41 6.19
CA ALA A 285 -14.35 -18.96 6.34
C ALA A 285 -13.98 -18.28 5.02
N LEU A 286 -13.02 -18.86 4.28
CA LEU A 286 -12.64 -18.49 2.93
C LEU A 286 -12.68 -19.72 2.00
N TYR A 287 -13.40 -19.58 0.90
CA TYR A 287 -13.48 -20.57 -0.17
C TYR A 287 -13.01 -19.96 -1.49
N VAL A 288 -12.00 -20.54 -2.13
CA VAL A 288 -11.47 -20.05 -3.41
C VAL A 288 -11.41 -21.21 -4.38
N ALA A 289 -12.37 -21.28 -5.29
CA ALA A 289 -12.50 -22.40 -6.21
C ALA A 289 -12.97 -21.91 -7.58
N GLY A 290 -12.36 -22.44 -8.64
CA GLY A 290 -12.69 -22.08 -10.03
C GLY A 290 -14.02 -22.64 -10.51
N GLU A 291 -15.06 -22.57 -9.69
CA GLU A 291 -16.39 -23.11 -9.99
C GLU A 291 -17.07 -22.38 -11.14
N SER A 292 -16.77 -21.11 -11.35
CA SER A 292 -17.25 -20.35 -12.51
C SER A 292 -16.12 -20.06 -13.50
N PHE A 293 -15.04 -19.43 -13.02
CA PHE A 293 -13.93 -18.96 -13.85
C PHE A 293 -12.60 -19.14 -13.13
N GLU A 294 -11.50 -18.94 -13.86
CA GLU A 294 -10.19 -18.78 -13.23
C GLU A 294 -10.24 -17.66 -12.21
N ASN A 295 -9.54 -17.85 -11.09
CA ASN A 295 -9.52 -16.86 -10.04
C ASN A 295 -8.18 -16.74 -9.31
N MET A 296 -8.00 -15.59 -8.69
CA MET A 296 -6.87 -15.30 -7.81
C MET A 296 -7.34 -14.53 -6.57
N ALA A 297 -6.89 -14.94 -5.39
CA ALA A 297 -7.10 -14.20 -4.15
C ALA A 297 -5.75 -13.89 -3.48
N THR A 298 -5.52 -12.63 -3.14
CA THR A 298 -4.39 -12.23 -2.28
C THR A 298 -4.92 -11.81 -0.92
N VAL A 299 -4.46 -12.48 0.14
CA VAL A 299 -4.80 -12.18 1.53
C VAL A 299 -3.61 -11.48 2.19
N TYR A 300 -3.78 -10.20 2.53
CA TYR A 300 -2.79 -9.42 3.27
C TYR A 300 -3.03 -9.45 4.79
N GLY A 301 -4.26 -9.70 5.23
CA GLY A 301 -4.66 -9.69 6.65
C GLY A 301 -6.10 -10.17 6.88
N GLY A 302 -6.58 -10.02 8.12
CA GLY A 302 -7.91 -10.45 8.57
C GLY A 302 -7.90 -11.73 9.44
N ASN A 303 -9.04 -12.03 10.06
CA ASN A 303 -9.27 -13.21 10.90
C ASN A 303 -10.24 -14.16 10.22
N PHE A 304 -9.84 -15.40 10.00
CA PHE A 304 -10.61 -16.44 9.33
C PHE A 304 -10.83 -17.60 10.29
N HIS A 305 -12.08 -17.79 10.72
CA HIS A 305 -12.44 -18.82 11.69
C HIS A 305 -13.52 -19.74 11.13
N ALA A 306 -13.21 -21.02 10.99
CA ALA A 306 -14.23 -22.02 10.66
C ALA A 306 -14.79 -22.67 11.92
N ALA A 307 -16.10 -22.87 12.00
CA ALA A 307 -16.72 -23.58 13.12
C ALA A 307 -16.49 -25.09 13.06
N TYR A 308 -16.58 -25.68 11.87
CA TYR A 308 -16.48 -27.13 11.70
C TYR A 308 -15.32 -27.53 10.79
N ARG A 309 -15.31 -27.11 9.51
CA ARG A 309 -14.27 -27.44 8.52
C ARG A 309 -13.00 -26.60 8.68
N GLU A 310 -12.16 -26.57 7.67
CA GLU A 310 -10.97 -25.76 7.54
C GLU A 310 -11.27 -24.26 7.34
N ALA A 311 -10.33 -23.40 7.75
CA ALA A 311 -10.49 -21.95 7.61
C ALA A 311 -10.47 -21.53 6.13
N VAL A 312 -9.51 -22.05 5.37
CA VAL A 312 -9.33 -21.78 3.94
C VAL A 312 -9.40 -23.07 3.15
N HIS A 313 -10.27 -23.11 2.15
CA HIS A 313 -10.34 -24.20 1.20
C HIS A 313 -10.11 -23.67 -0.22
N ILE A 314 -9.19 -24.31 -0.93
CA ILE A 314 -8.73 -23.90 -2.25
C ILE A 314 -8.94 -25.04 -3.24
N GLY A 315 -9.62 -24.74 -4.34
CA GLY A 315 -10.03 -25.74 -5.33
C GLY A 315 -11.35 -26.45 -4.97
N ASN A 316 -11.78 -27.37 -5.83
CA ASN A 316 -12.91 -28.27 -5.60
C ASN A 316 -12.67 -29.56 -6.41
N SER A 317 -12.63 -30.71 -5.73
CA SER A 317 -12.34 -32.02 -6.35
C SER A 317 -13.58 -32.79 -6.81
N ASN A 318 -14.78 -32.28 -6.57
CA ASN A 318 -16.00 -33.04 -6.87
C ASN A 318 -16.23 -33.17 -8.38
N PRO A 319 -16.84 -34.27 -8.87
CA PRO A 319 -17.20 -34.37 -10.28
C PRO A 319 -18.22 -33.30 -10.68
N ALA A 320 -18.14 -32.82 -11.92
CA ALA A 320 -19.17 -31.96 -12.48
C ALA A 320 -20.56 -32.61 -12.35
N PRO A 321 -21.62 -31.84 -12.04
CA PRO A 321 -21.65 -30.37 -12.03
C PRO A 321 -21.20 -29.71 -10.72
N ASP A 322 -20.82 -30.47 -9.69
CA ASP A 322 -20.62 -29.94 -8.33
C ASP A 322 -19.35 -29.09 -8.18
N SER A 323 -18.27 -29.41 -8.91
CA SER A 323 -17.08 -28.54 -9.02
C SER A 323 -17.27 -27.34 -9.95
N GLY A 324 -18.48 -27.13 -10.46
CA GLY A 324 -18.75 -26.16 -11.50
C GLY A 324 -17.85 -26.39 -12.73
N ALA A 325 -17.17 -25.34 -13.16
CA ALA A 325 -16.30 -25.32 -14.33
C ALA A 325 -14.90 -25.90 -14.10
N GLY A 326 -14.51 -26.19 -12.84
CA GLY A 326 -13.19 -26.79 -12.50
C GLY A 326 -12.00 -25.97 -13.00
N LYS A 327 -12.06 -24.64 -12.92
CA LYS A 327 -11.01 -23.72 -13.37
C LYS A 327 -9.92 -23.54 -12.33
N SER A 328 -8.81 -22.92 -12.76
CA SER A 328 -7.66 -22.72 -11.87
C SER A 328 -7.93 -21.70 -10.78
N SER A 329 -7.31 -21.91 -9.62
CA SER A 329 -7.41 -21.04 -8.45
C SER A 329 -6.03 -20.81 -7.86
N ILE A 330 -5.69 -19.55 -7.62
CA ILE A 330 -4.41 -19.15 -7.01
C ILE A 330 -4.70 -18.33 -5.76
N VAL A 331 -4.07 -18.69 -4.64
CA VAL A 331 -4.17 -17.98 -3.37
C VAL A 331 -2.78 -17.60 -2.88
N LEU A 332 -2.59 -16.31 -2.62
CA LEU A 332 -1.37 -15.75 -2.04
C LEU A 332 -1.69 -15.26 -0.63
N ILE A 333 -1.18 -15.96 0.39
CA ILE A 333 -1.37 -15.56 1.79
C ILE A 333 -0.09 -14.85 2.27
N LYS A 334 -0.21 -13.55 2.52
CA LYS A 334 0.86 -12.66 3.00
C LYS A 334 0.70 -12.31 4.48
N GLY A 335 -0.49 -12.51 5.05
CA GLY A 335 -0.81 -12.24 6.45
C GLY A 335 -2.21 -12.73 6.83
N GLY A 336 -2.62 -12.45 8.07
CA GLY A 336 -3.91 -12.87 8.64
C GLY A 336 -3.81 -14.03 9.62
N THR A 337 -4.92 -14.34 10.28
CA THR A 337 -5.06 -15.45 11.25
C THR A 337 -6.07 -16.47 10.72
N PHE A 338 -5.70 -17.74 10.66
CA PHE A 338 -6.50 -18.81 10.07
C PHE A 338 -6.70 -19.95 11.07
N THR A 339 -7.91 -20.07 11.60
CA THR A 339 -8.27 -21.05 12.62
C THR A 339 -9.30 -22.02 12.07
N GLY A 340 -8.86 -23.26 11.83
CA GLY A 340 -9.72 -24.38 11.49
C GLY A 340 -10.69 -24.73 12.60
N GLY A 341 -11.81 -25.33 12.21
CA GLY A 341 -12.88 -25.74 13.10
C GLY A 341 -12.65 -27.11 13.74
N THR A 342 -13.71 -27.64 14.35
CA THR A 342 -13.63 -28.87 15.15
C THR A 342 -13.28 -30.14 14.34
N LEU A 343 -13.37 -30.09 13.00
CA LEU A 343 -12.91 -31.16 12.11
C LEU A 343 -11.40 -31.03 11.89
N GLY A 344 -10.63 -31.61 12.79
CA GLY A 344 -9.17 -31.71 12.65
C GLY A 344 -8.39 -30.42 12.89
N GLY A 345 -9.04 -29.26 13.07
CA GLY A 345 -8.36 -27.99 13.32
C GLY A 345 -7.56 -27.46 12.13
N THR A 346 -7.78 -28.01 10.93
CA THR A 346 -6.98 -27.70 9.74
C THR A 346 -7.17 -26.25 9.29
N ALA A 347 -6.09 -25.51 9.13
CA ALA A 347 -6.16 -24.11 8.69
C ALA A 347 -6.37 -23.98 7.18
N VAL A 348 -5.58 -24.70 6.38
CA VAL A 348 -5.59 -24.58 4.91
C VAL A 348 -5.65 -25.95 4.27
N VAL A 349 -6.55 -26.10 3.29
CA VAL A 349 -6.63 -27.27 2.42
C VAL A 349 -6.55 -26.81 0.97
N VAL A 350 -5.69 -27.48 0.19
CA VAL A 350 -5.65 -27.38 -1.27
C VAL A 350 -6.12 -28.69 -1.86
N GLU A 351 -7.25 -28.64 -2.56
CA GLU A 351 -7.90 -29.75 -3.23
C GLU A 351 -7.79 -29.65 -4.76
N ASN A 352 -7.86 -30.79 -5.45
CA ASN A 352 -7.76 -30.90 -6.91
C ASN A 352 -6.48 -30.28 -7.50
N THR A 353 -5.33 -30.91 -7.24
CA THR A 353 -4.02 -30.38 -7.62
C THR A 353 -3.86 -30.09 -9.11
N ASP A 354 -4.65 -30.69 -10.01
CA ASP A 354 -4.54 -30.43 -11.46
C ASP A 354 -5.04 -29.03 -11.85
N ASN A 355 -6.05 -28.52 -11.13
CA ASN A 355 -6.56 -27.15 -11.30
C ASN A 355 -6.02 -26.19 -10.23
N ALA A 356 -5.53 -26.73 -9.13
CA ALA A 356 -4.93 -26.01 -8.02
C ALA A 356 -3.38 -26.14 -7.96
N VAL A 357 -2.71 -26.37 -9.11
CA VAL A 357 -1.23 -26.44 -9.17
C VAL A 357 -0.65 -25.09 -8.75
N GLY A 358 0.11 -25.04 -7.66
CA GLY A 358 0.66 -23.79 -7.11
C GLY A 358 -0.38 -22.89 -6.43
N ALA A 359 -1.56 -23.44 -6.11
CA ALA A 359 -2.71 -22.68 -5.65
C ALA A 359 -2.58 -22.03 -4.27
N ALA A 360 -1.53 -22.35 -3.52
CA ALA A 360 -1.21 -21.66 -2.28
C ALA A 360 0.27 -21.28 -2.28
N SER A 361 0.55 -20.00 -2.08
CA SER A 361 1.85 -19.51 -1.67
C SER A 361 1.69 -18.74 -0.36
N ILE A 362 2.27 -19.29 0.70
CA ILE A 362 2.13 -18.76 2.06
C ILE A 362 3.45 -18.14 2.50
N THR A 363 3.44 -16.82 2.66
CA THR A 363 4.61 -15.98 3.00
C THR A 363 4.45 -15.25 4.33
N GLY A 364 3.28 -15.34 4.95
CA GLY A 364 2.99 -14.78 6.27
C GLY A 364 1.65 -15.28 6.82
N GLY A 365 1.32 -14.84 8.03
CA GLY A 365 0.11 -15.22 8.76
C GLY A 365 0.35 -16.20 9.92
N THR A 366 -0.72 -16.53 10.62
CA THR A 366 -0.77 -17.45 11.76
C THR A 366 -1.84 -18.51 11.51
N PHE A 367 -1.52 -19.79 11.70
CA PHE A 367 -2.33 -20.93 11.28
C PHE A 367 -2.54 -21.92 12.44
N SER A 368 -3.74 -22.47 12.59
CA SER A 368 -4.01 -23.49 13.62
C SER A 368 -3.49 -24.90 13.28
N SER A 369 -2.88 -25.09 12.11
CA SER A 369 -2.28 -26.36 11.68
C SER A 369 -1.06 -26.10 10.80
N ASP A 370 -0.24 -27.13 10.61
CA ASP A 370 0.94 -27.07 9.75
C ASP A 370 0.56 -26.75 8.31
N VAL A 371 1.29 -25.80 7.70
CA VAL A 371 1.14 -25.34 6.32
C VAL A 371 2.45 -25.46 5.52
N SER A 372 3.45 -26.20 6.03
CA SER A 372 4.78 -26.34 5.44
C SER A 372 4.79 -26.73 3.95
N ALA A 373 3.77 -27.46 3.50
CA ALA A 373 3.62 -27.86 2.10
C ALA A 373 3.43 -26.67 1.12
N TYR A 374 3.07 -25.49 1.62
CA TYR A 374 2.73 -24.31 0.82
C TYR A 374 3.68 -23.12 1.07
N VAL A 375 4.74 -23.35 1.83
CA VAL A 375 5.75 -22.33 2.19
C VAL A 375 6.88 -22.37 1.16
N PRO A 376 7.33 -21.22 0.62
CA PRO A 376 8.41 -21.18 -0.36
C PRO A 376 9.75 -21.63 0.24
N ALA A 377 10.64 -22.13 -0.63
CA ALA A 377 12.00 -22.48 -0.24
C ALA A 377 12.73 -21.31 0.44
N GLY A 378 13.58 -21.62 1.41
CA GLY A 378 14.24 -20.62 2.26
C GLY A 378 13.36 -20.14 3.44
N SER A 379 12.09 -20.53 3.48
CA SER A 379 11.18 -20.26 4.61
C SER A 379 10.67 -21.56 5.24
N ALA A 380 10.12 -21.47 6.45
CA ALA A 380 9.52 -22.60 7.16
C ALA A 380 8.24 -22.17 7.89
N ALA A 381 7.30 -23.10 8.05
CA ALA A 381 6.24 -22.98 9.05
C ALA A 381 6.81 -23.47 10.38
N VAL A 382 6.77 -22.61 11.41
CA VAL A 382 7.29 -22.90 12.75
C VAL A 382 6.18 -22.74 13.78
N GLU A 383 6.13 -23.65 14.74
CA GLU A 383 5.16 -23.60 15.83
C GLU A 383 5.56 -22.50 16.83
N ASP A 384 4.61 -21.64 17.20
CA ASP A 384 4.75 -20.60 18.21
C ASP A 384 4.48 -21.16 19.62
N GLU A 385 4.62 -20.31 20.65
CA GLU A 385 4.41 -20.70 22.05
C GLU A 385 2.96 -21.16 22.37
N ASN A 386 2.00 -20.86 21.49
CA ASN A 386 0.58 -21.20 21.64
C ASN A 386 0.18 -22.43 20.81
N GLY A 387 1.12 -23.06 20.11
CA GLY A 387 0.84 -24.20 19.23
C GLY A 387 0.28 -23.84 17.85
N ASN A 388 0.34 -22.54 17.47
CA ASN A 388 -0.01 -22.11 16.12
C ASN A 388 1.24 -22.07 15.23
N PHE A 389 1.06 -22.27 13.93
CA PHE A 389 2.13 -22.17 12.95
C PHE A 389 2.23 -20.74 12.42
N ILE A 390 3.44 -20.19 12.42
CA ILE A 390 3.78 -18.91 11.79
C ILE A 390 4.84 -19.13 10.71
N ILE A 391 4.92 -18.21 9.74
CA ILE A 391 5.99 -18.26 8.74
C ILE A 391 7.20 -17.50 9.26
N ALA A 392 8.36 -18.12 9.13
CA ALA A 392 9.64 -17.53 9.46
C ALA A 392 10.71 -17.96 8.44
N PRO A 393 11.85 -17.26 8.36
CA PRO A 393 13.01 -17.75 7.62
C PRO A 393 13.42 -19.14 8.11
N ALA A 394 13.73 -20.05 7.18
CA ALA A 394 14.24 -21.37 7.52
C ALA A 394 15.57 -21.25 8.28
N ALA A 395 15.90 -22.24 9.11
CA ALA A 395 17.13 -22.23 9.90
C ALA A 395 18.40 -22.11 9.04
N ASP A 396 18.36 -22.63 7.81
CA ASP A 396 19.44 -22.57 6.84
C ASP A 396 19.39 -21.35 5.90
N ALA A 397 18.38 -20.48 5.99
CA ALA A 397 18.31 -19.22 5.26
C ALA A 397 19.48 -18.29 5.64
N CYS A 398 20.00 -17.54 4.67
CA CYS A 398 21.05 -16.55 4.88
C CYS A 398 20.51 -15.12 4.90
N PHE A 399 19.38 -14.88 4.24
CA PHE A 399 18.76 -13.57 4.09
C PHE A 399 17.26 -13.66 4.37
N ALA A 400 16.63 -12.54 4.69
CA ALA A 400 15.19 -12.44 4.85
C ALA A 400 14.63 -11.11 4.34
N ILE A 401 13.39 -11.16 3.84
CA ILE A 401 12.53 -10.00 3.62
C ILE A 401 11.28 -10.22 4.48
N GLY A 402 11.17 -9.45 5.57
CA GLY A 402 10.15 -9.72 6.59
C GLY A 402 10.30 -11.15 7.13
N ASN A 403 9.24 -11.95 6.98
CA ASN A 403 9.19 -13.33 7.46
C ASN A 403 9.63 -14.37 6.41
N VAL A 404 9.93 -13.94 5.19
CA VAL A 404 10.34 -14.83 4.10
C VAL A 404 11.86 -14.92 4.07
N GLY A 405 12.40 -16.13 4.20
CA GLY A 405 13.83 -16.38 4.10
C GLY A 405 14.28 -16.75 2.69
N TYR A 406 15.54 -16.46 2.40
CA TYR A 406 16.23 -16.70 1.13
C TYR A 406 17.61 -17.30 1.40
N ASN A 407 18.04 -18.22 0.54
CA ASN A 407 19.32 -18.90 0.71
C ASN A 407 20.48 -18.09 0.15
N THR A 408 20.23 -17.28 -0.90
CA THR A 408 21.23 -16.43 -1.55
C THR A 408 20.81 -14.96 -1.58
N LEU A 409 21.81 -14.08 -1.69
CA LEU A 409 21.55 -12.65 -1.82
C LEU A 409 20.86 -12.32 -3.16
N ALA A 410 21.21 -13.05 -4.22
CA ALA A 410 20.62 -12.87 -5.54
C ALA A 410 19.10 -13.15 -5.54
N GLU A 411 18.67 -14.26 -4.93
CA GLU A 411 17.24 -14.59 -4.79
C GLU A 411 16.49 -13.51 -4.00
N ALA A 412 17.09 -12.98 -2.93
CA ALA A 412 16.48 -11.90 -2.15
C ALA A 412 16.37 -10.60 -2.96
N VAL A 413 17.39 -10.24 -3.75
CA VAL A 413 17.36 -9.05 -4.62
C VAL A 413 16.35 -9.20 -5.76
N ASP A 414 16.24 -10.39 -6.37
CA ASP A 414 15.27 -10.66 -7.43
C ASP A 414 13.81 -10.60 -6.93
N ALA A 415 13.58 -10.86 -5.64
CA ALA A 415 12.26 -10.73 -5.02
C ALA A 415 11.82 -9.28 -4.76
N VAL A 416 12.73 -8.30 -4.83
CA VAL A 416 12.38 -6.89 -4.64
C VAL A 416 11.71 -6.33 -5.90
N PRO A 417 10.47 -5.78 -5.79
CA PRO A 417 9.78 -5.20 -6.95
C PRO A 417 10.50 -3.96 -7.47
N ALA A 418 10.44 -3.75 -8.79
CA ALA A 418 10.99 -2.59 -9.46
C ALA A 418 9.93 -1.48 -9.63
N ASP A 419 9.24 -1.12 -8.55
CA ASP A 419 8.13 -0.14 -8.55
C ASP A 419 8.41 1.11 -7.68
N GLY A 420 9.61 1.23 -7.12
CA GLY A 420 10.06 2.32 -6.25
C GLY A 420 9.81 2.07 -4.77
N THR A 421 9.15 0.98 -4.39
CA THR A 421 8.95 0.62 -2.97
C THR A 421 10.29 0.26 -2.33
N GLN A 422 10.56 0.83 -1.15
CA GLN A 422 11.75 0.47 -0.37
C GLN A 422 11.53 -0.87 0.34
N VAL A 423 12.43 -1.82 0.11
CA VAL A 423 12.43 -3.14 0.77
C VAL A 423 13.73 -3.31 1.56
N THR A 424 13.64 -3.91 2.75
CA THR A 424 14.80 -4.29 3.54
C THR A 424 15.11 -5.76 3.35
N ILE A 425 16.34 -6.06 2.97
CA ILE A 425 16.93 -7.41 2.99
C ILE A 425 17.82 -7.48 4.22
N THR A 426 17.47 -8.37 5.15
CA THR A 426 18.24 -8.61 6.38
C THR A 426 19.08 -9.86 6.23
N MET A 427 20.37 -9.77 6.52
CA MET A 427 21.26 -10.92 6.61
C MET A 427 21.13 -11.58 7.98
N LEU A 428 20.98 -12.90 8.00
CA LEU A 428 20.68 -13.68 9.22
C LEU A 428 21.92 -14.37 9.83
N LYS A 429 22.98 -14.50 9.04
CA LYS A 429 24.26 -15.13 9.41
C LYS A 429 25.33 -14.80 8.39
N GLU A 430 26.59 -15.10 8.72
CA GLU A 430 27.70 -15.07 7.76
C GLU A 430 27.36 -15.85 6.49
N ALA A 431 27.59 -15.25 5.32
CA ALA A 431 27.27 -15.86 4.04
C ALA A 431 28.27 -15.47 2.96
N GLN A 432 28.24 -16.22 1.86
CA GLN A 432 29.08 -16.00 0.70
C GLN A 432 28.33 -16.37 -0.56
N GLY A 433 28.68 -15.78 -1.69
CA GLY A 433 28.04 -16.10 -2.96
C GLY A 433 28.34 -15.10 -4.07
N ASP A 434 27.39 -14.98 -4.98
CA ASP A 434 27.49 -14.14 -6.17
C ASP A 434 27.31 -12.64 -5.85
N GLY A 435 27.86 -11.81 -6.72
CA GLY A 435 27.55 -10.39 -6.77
C GLY A 435 26.10 -10.13 -7.21
N VAL A 436 25.60 -8.92 -6.97
CA VAL A 436 24.21 -8.54 -7.31
C VAL A 436 24.11 -7.21 -8.04
N VAL A 437 23.10 -7.12 -8.91
CA VAL A 437 22.71 -5.88 -9.60
C VAL A 437 21.41 -5.35 -9.00
N VAL A 438 21.40 -4.10 -8.55
CA VAL A 438 20.17 -3.39 -8.17
C VAL A 438 19.71 -2.55 -9.36
N LYS A 439 18.52 -2.86 -9.87
CA LYS A 439 17.97 -2.25 -11.10
C LYS A 439 17.22 -0.95 -10.78
N ALA A 440 16.98 -0.15 -11.81
CA ALA A 440 16.10 1.01 -11.70
C ALA A 440 14.73 0.61 -11.14
N GLY A 441 14.20 1.40 -10.21
CA GLY A 441 12.95 1.12 -9.51
C GLY A 441 13.08 0.18 -8.31
N GLN A 442 14.21 -0.50 -8.10
CA GLN A 442 14.43 -1.32 -6.89
C GLN A 442 15.10 -0.47 -5.80
N ASN A 443 14.36 -0.10 -4.77
CA ASN A 443 14.91 0.62 -3.62
C ASN A 443 15.20 -0.37 -2.49
N ILE A 444 16.47 -0.54 -2.12
CA ILE A 444 16.89 -1.63 -1.21
C ILE A 444 17.71 -1.12 -0.04
N VAL A 445 17.32 -1.53 1.16
CA VAL A 445 18.15 -1.47 2.36
C VAL A 445 18.73 -2.85 2.60
N PHE A 446 20.03 -3.02 2.43
CA PHE A 446 20.76 -4.20 2.86
C PHE A 446 21.20 -4.01 4.32
N ASP A 447 20.49 -4.64 5.25
CA ASP A 447 20.87 -4.71 6.65
C ASP A 447 21.68 -5.98 6.89
N PHE A 448 22.99 -5.84 7.08
CA PHE A 448 23.88 -7.00 7.24
C PHE A 448 23.79 -7.61 8.64
N GLY A 449 23.05 -7.02 9.59
CA GLY A 449 22.81 -7.63 10.91
C GLY A 449 24.06 -7.86 11.78
N GLY A 450 25.17 -7.22 11.45
CA GLY A 450 26.50 -7.43 12.04
C GLY A 450 27.35 -8.48 11.31
N HIS A 451 26.81 -9.11 10.26
CA HIS A 451 27.45 -10.22 9.55
C HIS A 451 28.35 -9.77 8.40
N THR A 452 29.18 -10.70 7.93
CA THR A 452 30.01 -10.55 6.72
C THR A 452 29.39 -11.28 5.53
N TYR A 453 29.22 -10.55 4.42
CA TYR A 453 29.03 -11.14 3.11
C TYR A 453 30.34 -11.14 2.33
N ASN A 454 30.80 -12.34 1.95
CA ASN A 454 31.97 -12.50 1.08
C ASN A 454 31.54 -12.87 -0.34
N ILE A 455 31.74 -11.97 -1.29
CA ILE A 455 31.52 -12.25 -2.70
C ILE A 455 32.66 -13.12 -3.21
N ASN A 456 32.39 -14.41 -3.35
CA ASN A 456 33.31 -15.41 -3.89
C ASN A 456 32.73 -16.19 -5.08
N GLY A 457 31.52 -15.85 -5.50
CA GLY A 457 30.82 -16.46 -6.63
C GLY A 457 31.09 -15.76 -7.96
N ALA A 458 30.05 -15.64 -8.78
CA ALA A 458 30.03 -14.85 -10.00
C ALA A 458 30.09 -13.35 -9.67
N LEU A 459 30.79 -12.58 -10.51
CA LEU A 459 30.79 -11.12 -10.44
C LEU A 459 29.68 -10.56 -11.34
N VAL A 460 29.37 -9.28 -11.16
CA VAL A 460 28.38 -8.56 -11.97
C VAL A 460 29.04 -7.43 -12.76
N GLY A 461 28.32 -6.89 -13.74
CA GLY A 461 28.82 -5.85 -14.64
C GLY A 461 28.15 -5.90 -16.00
N SER A 462 28.69 -5.15 -16.95
CA SER A 462 28.29 -5.27 -18.35
C SER A 462 28.66 -6.65 -18.90
N ALA A 463 27.79 -7.21 -19.74
CA ALA A 463 27.95 -8.55 -20.31
C ALA A 463 29.35 -8.75 -20.92
N GLY A 464 30.08 -9.76 -20.44
CA GLY A 464 31.44 -10.10 -20.89
C GLY A 464 32.57 -9.30 -20.21
N THR A 465 32.25 -8.42 -19.26
CA THR A 465 33.21 -7.60 -18.49
C THR A 465 32.88 -7.55 -16.99
N GLU A 466 32.18 -8.57 -16.49
CA GLU A 466 31.72 -8.68 -15.12
C GLU A 466 32.90 -8.70 -14.14
N THR A 467 33.08 -7.59 -13.43
CA THR A 467 34.24 -7.34 -12.57
C THR A 467 33.88 -6.75 -11.22
N ASN A 468 32.59 -6.46 -11.02
CA ASN A 468 32.07 -5.79 -9.84
C ASN A 468 31.55 -6.82 -8.84
N GLY A 469 31.74 -6.54 -7.55
CA GLY A 469 31.07 -7.28 -6.49
C GLY A 469 29.58 -6.93 -6.44
N MET A 470 29.25 -5.65 -6.33
CA MET A 470 27.88 -5.15 -6.44
C MET A 470 27.79 -4.04 -7.48
N GLN A 471 26.68 -3.98 -8.21
CA GLN A 471 26.41 -2.91 -9.17
C GLN A 471 25.04 -2.28 -8.91
N PHE A 472 25.02 -0.99 -8.57
CA PHE A 472 23.79 -0.25 -8.30
C PHE A 472 23.50 0.71 -9.45
N LEU A 473 22.36 0.52 -10.13
CA LEU A 473 22.03 1.26 -11.35
C LEU A 473 21.21 2.52 -11.04
N LYS A 474 21.36 3.54 -11.90
CA LYS A 474 20.60 4.80 -11.84
C LYS A 474 19.09 4.52 -11.81
N GLY A 475 18.38 5.29 -10.98
CA GLY A 475 16.95 5.12 -10.74
C GLY A 475 16.62 4.17 -9.57
N SER A 476 17.63 3.74 -8.80
CA SER A 476 17.47 3.08 -7.50
C SER A 476 17.94 3.98 -6.36
N ALA A 477 17.57 3.63 -5.13
CA ALA A 477 18.16 4.14 -3.90
C ALA A 477 18.60 2.95 -3.04
N VAL A 478 19.87 2.94 -2.64
CA VAL A 478 20.48 1.80 -1.92
C VAL A 478 21.02 2.25 -0.57
N THR A 479 20.81 1.44 0.46
CA THR A 479 21.50 1.58 1.76
C THR A 479 22.24 0.28 2.08
N LEU A 480 23.52 0.37 2.43
CA LEU A 480 24.28 -0.72 3.03
C LEU A 480 24.53 -0.36 4.49
N LYS A 481 24.11 -1.22 5.42
CA LYS A 481 24.28 -0.94 6.85
C LYS A 481 24.60 -2.15 7.69
N ASN A 482 25.18 -1.89 8.87
CA ASN A 482 25.37 -2.86 9.96
C ASN A 482 26.10 -4.14 9.54
N GLY A 483 27.34 -4.09 9.08
CA GLY A 483 28.09 -5.32 8.82
C GLY A 483 29.28 -5.13 7.91
N THR A 484 29.70 -6.21 7.25
CA THR A 484 30.89 -6.20 6.39
C THR A 484 30.57 -6.76 5.01
N LEU A 485 30.99 -6.05 3.97
CA LEU A 485 31.00 -6.54 2.60
C LEU A 485 32.46 -6.68 2.16
N THR A 486 32.81 -7.84 1.62
CA THR A 486 34.14 -8.12 1.10
C THR A 486 34.08 -9.03 -0.12
N SER A 487 35.20 -9.19 -0.82
CA SER A 487 35.33 -10.12 -1.93
C SER A 487 36.77 -10.61 -2.04
N ASP A 488 36.95 -11.86 -2.44
CA ASP A 488 38.25 -12.41 -2.85
C ASP A 488 38.50 -12.28 -4.37
N LYS A 489 37.51 -11.85 -5.16
CA LYS A 489 37.56 -11.82 -6.63
C LYS A 489 37.36 -10.45 -7.27
N ALA A 490 36.54 -9.59 -6.68
CA ALA A 490 36.07 -8.37 -7.33
C ALA A 490 37.22 -7.38 -7.61
N LYS A 491 37.24 -6.80 -8.82
CA LYS A 491 38.14 -5.68 -9.15
C LYS A 491 37.59 -4.35 -8.63
N ILE A 492 36.26 -4.26 -8.56
CA ILE A 492 35.52 -3.15 -7.94
C ILE A 492 34.57 -3.77 -6.93
N LEU A 493 34.70 -3.49 -5.64
CA LEU A 493 33.82 -4.14 -4.66
C LEU A 493 32.38 -3.62 -4.80
N VAL A 494 32.19 -2.30 -4.87
CA VAL A 494 30.89 -1.66 -5.14
C VAL A 494 31.02 -0.67 -6.29
N GLN A 495 30.24 -0.88 -7.34
CA GLN A 495 30.08 0.05 -8.45
C GLN A 495 28.74 0.79 -8.30
N ASN A 496 28.80 2.09 -8.01
CA ASN A 496 27.64 2.92 -7.72
C ASN A 496 27.28 3.87 -8.87
N TYR A 497 26.04 3.78 -9.34
CA TYR A 497 25.39 4.73 -10.24
C TYR A 497 24.08 5.28 -9.67
N CYS A 498 23.89 5.29 -8.36
CA CYS A 498 22.64 5.71 -7.72
C CYS A 498 22.87 6.50 -6.42
N ASP A 499 21.77 6.87 -5.75
CA ASP A 499 21.85 7.42 -4.41
C ASP A 499 22.16 6.29 -3.42
N LEU A 500 23.29 6.40 -2.73
CA LEU A 500 23.84 5.37 -1.86
C LEU A 500 24.02 5.91 -0.43
N THR A 501 23.56 5.15 0.56
CA THR A 501 23.87 5.41 1.98
C THR A 501 24.70 4.26 2.56
N LEU A 502 25.80 4.60 3.24
CA LEU A 502 26.59 3.68 4.06
C LEU A 502 26.41 4.07 5.53
N ASP A 503 25.84 3.18 6.34
CA ASP A 503 25.52 3.44 7.75
C ASP A 503 26.07 2.32 8.66
N GLY A 504 27.13 2.62 9.42
CA GLY A 504 27.82 1.60 10.22
C GLY A 504 28.33 0.42 9.39
N MET A 505 28.67 0.65 8.11
CA MET A 505 29.02 -0.39 7.15
C MET A 505 30.53 -0.51 6.97
N LYS A 506 31.06 -1.73 6.87
CA LYS A 506 32.47 -1.99 6.56
C LYS A 506 32.60 -2.51 5.13
N LEU A 507 33.16 -1.71 4.25
CA LEU A 507 33.56 -2.14 2.91
C LEU A 507 35.04 -2.51 2.96
N ASP A 508 35.35 -3.79 2.78
CA ASP A 508 36.70 -4.33 2.87
C ASP A 508 37.17 -4.92 1.54
N GLY A 509 37.99 -4.15 0.81
CA GLY A 509 38.62 -4.58 -0.43
C GLY A 509 40.01 -5.20 -0.25
N THR A 510 40.46 -5.46 0.98
CA THR A 510 41.81 -5.99 1.23
C THR A 510 41.95 -7.46 0.87
N LYS A 511 40.84 -8.21 0.86
CA LYS A 511 40.83 -9.66 0.61
C LYS A 511 41.13 -10.03 -0.84
N SER A 512 40.75 -9.20 -1.81
CA SER A 512 41.08 -9.43 -3.22
C SER A 512 42.31 -8.61 -3.63
N SER A 513 43.39 -9.28 -4.02
CA SER A 513 44.63 -8.63 -4.48
C SER A 513 44.46 -7.82 -5.77
N VAL A 514 43.40 -8.09 -6.52
CA VAL A 514 43.04 -7.39 -7.76
C VAL A 514 42.01 -6.30 -7.57
N CYS A 515 41.49 -6.10 -6.35
CA CYS A 515 40.59 -4.99 -6.06
C CYS A 515 41.31 -3.66 -6.29
N GLY A 516 40.91 -2.95 -7.34
CA GLY A 516 41.40 -1.62 -7.68
C GLY A 516 40.65 -0.54 -6.91
N TYR A 517 39.35 -0.73 -6.74
CA TYR A 517 38.42 0.23 -6.13
C TYR A 517 37.50 -0.47 -5.14
N VAL A 518 37.44 0.02 -3.90
CA VAL A 518 36.46 -0.49 -2.93
C VAL A 518 35.07 0.06 -3.26
N LEU A 519 34.98 1.36 -3.53
CA LEU A 519 33.72 2.00 -3.94
C LEU A 519 33.97 2.94 -5.12
N SER A 520 33.45 2.60 -6.31
CA SER A 520 33.48 3.48 -7.47
C SER A 520 32.15 4.24 -7.59
N ASN A 521 32.16 5.57 -7.48
CA ASN A 521 30.99 6.44 -7.59
C ASN A 521 30.98 7.17 -8.92
N ASN A 522 29.96 6.91 -9.74
CA ASN A 522 29.88 7.41 -11.10
C ASN A 522 28.64 8.27 -11.37
N PHE A 523 27.69 8.26 -10.43
CA PHE A 523 26.47 9.06 -10.47
C PHE A 523 25.82 9.09 -9.09
N GLY A 524 25.03 10.14 -8.83
CA GLY A 524 24.16 10.22 -7.67
C GLY A 524 24.88 10.71 -6.43
N ASN A 525 24.18 10.64 -5.29
CA ASN A 525 24.72 11.09 -4.01
C ASN A 525 25.04 9.90 -3.10
N THR A 526 26.30 9.77 -2.73
CA THR A 526 26.78 8.84 -1.70
C THR A 526 26.91 9.55 -0.37
N VAL A 527 26.30 9.02 0.69
CA VAL A 527 26.43 9.50 2.07
C VAL A 527 26.98 8.39 2.95
N ALA A 528 28.07 8.68 3.68
CA ALA A 528 28.61 7.81 4.71
C ALA A 528 28.39 8.43 6.09
N THR A 529 27.86 7.63 7.02
CA THR A 529 27.53 8.02 8.39
C THR A 529 27.86 6.91 9.39
N GLY A 530 27.78 7.23 10.68
CA GLY A 530 28.09 6.29 11.77
C GLY A 530 29.51 5.73 11.71
N ASP A 531 29.70 4.52 12.26
CA ASP A 531 30.99 3.81 12.26
C ASP A 531 31.25 3.07 10.93
N THR A 532 31.11 3.79 9.81
CA THR A 532 31.35 3.26 8.47
C THR A 532 32.84 3.21 8.17
N CYS A 533 33.34 2.08 7.67
CA CYS A 533 34.72 1.92 7.24
C CYS A 533 34.82 1.59 5.74
N ILE A 534 35.75 2.22 5.03
CA ILE A 534 36.09 1.90 3.63
C ILE A 534 37.59 1.60 3.58
N THR A 535 37.96 0.35 3.37
CA THR A 535 39.34 -0.12 3.50
C THR A 535 39.84 -0.74 2.20
N ALA A 536 40.74 -0.03 1.52
CA ALA A 536 41.42 -0.52 0.33
C ALA A 536 42.67 -1.32 0.67
N GLY A 537 43.06 -2.24 -0.22
CA GLY A 537 44.39 -2.85 -0.19
C GLY A 537 45.51 -1.82 -0.38
N GLU A 538 46.74 -2.18 -0.05
CA GLU A 538 47.89 -1.28 -0.14
C GLU A 538 48.04 -0.68 -1.56
N GLY A 539 48.12 0.66 -1.62
CA GLY A 539 48.25 1.41 -2.87
C GLY A 539 47.00 1.47 -3.75
N LYS A 540 45.88 0.88 -3.32
CA LYS A 540 44.59 0.85 -4.04
C LYS A 540 43.68 2.03 -3.66
N VAL A 541 42.54 2.13 -4.33
CA VAL A 541 41.59 3.23 -4.19
C VAL A 541 40.48 2.83 -3.24
N ALA A 542 40.29 3.63 -2.18
CA ALA A 542 39.18 3.48 -1.25
C ALA A 542 37.87 3.87 -1.93
N PHE A 543 37.84 5.07 -2.52
CA PHE A 543 36.74 5.45 -3.39
C PHE A 543 37.15 6.49 -4.42
N ASP A 544 36.39 6.58 -5.52
CA ASP A 544 36.53 7.65 -6.50
C ASP A 544 35.29 8.55 -6.54
N LEU A 545 35.44 9.70 -7.22
CA LEU A 545 34.36 10.51 -7.77
C LEU A 545 34.60 10.63 -9.27
N TRP A 546 33.92 9.79 -10.05
CA TRP A 546 34.11 9.72 -11.50
C TRP A 546 32.92 10.32 -12.26
N TYR A 547 33.05 11.59 -12.63
CA TYR A 547 31.99 12.32 -13.32
C TYR A 547 31.85 11.93 -14.81
N ASN A 548 30.62 11.97 -15.31
CA ASN A 548 30.28 11.95 -16.74
C ASN A 548 30.98 10.86 -17.54
N MET A 549 30.87 9.62 -17.07
CA MET A 549 31.31 8.44 -17.82
C MET A 549 30.55 8.29 -19.16
N SER A 550 29.29 8.71 -19.20
CA SER A 550 28.45 8.77 -20.39
C SER A 550 27.35 9.82 -20.20
N ASP A 551 26.65 10.17 -21.29
CA ASP A 551 25.53 11.13 -21.26
C ASP A 551 24.43 10.79 -20.24
N VAL A 552 24.28 9.51 -19.88
CA VAL A 552 23.29 9.05 -18.89
C VAL A 552 23.67 9.48 -17.47
N TYR A 553 24.95 9.72 -17.20
CA TYR A 553 25.53 9.98 -15.88
C TYR A 553 26.10 11.40 -15.71
N LYS A 554 25.66 12.35 -16.54
CA LYS A 554 26.19 13.73 -16.54
C LYS A 554 25.59 14.66 -15.47
N ASP A 555 24.60 14.21 -14.71
CA ASP A 555 23.89 15.08 -13.74
C ASP A 555 24.70 15.34 -12.46
N GLY A 556 25.77 14.57 -12.25
CA GLY A 556 26.74 14.78 -11.17
C GLY A 556 26.95 13.55 -10.28
N VAL A 557 28.01 13.63 -9.49
CA VAL A 557 28.37 12.66 -8.47
C VAL A 557 28.82 13.40 -7.22
N THR A 558 28.26 13.04 -6.06
CA THR A 558 28.66 13.62 -4.79
C THR A 558 28.94 12.55 -3.76
N VAL A 559 29.94 12.79 -2.92
CA VAL A 559 30.27 11.93 -1.77
C VAL A 559 30.32 12.79 -0.52
N THR A 560 29.54 12.42 0.50
CA THR A 560 29.46 13.14 1.76
C THR A 560 29.76 12.21 2.93
N PHE A 561 30.80 12.52 3.69
CA PHE A 561 31.03 11.97 5.02
C PHE A 561 30.44 12.97 6.01
N ASP A 562 29.27 12.65 6.55
CA ASP A 562 28.47 13.60 7.32
C ASP A 562 29.07 13.86 8.71
N LYS A 563 28.45 14.78 9.46
CA LYS A 563 28.88 15.14 10.82
C LYS A 563 28.81 14.00 11.85
N ASN A 564 28.04 12.94 11.56
CA ASN A 564 27.88 11.77 12.42
C ASN A 564 28.84 10.63 12.00
N PHE A 565 29.57 10.78 10.90
CA PHE A 565 30.59 9.83 10.47
C PHE A 565 31.74 9.80 11.49
N THR A 566 31.93 8.63 12.10
CA THR A 566 32.99 8.38 13.10
C THR A 566 34.00 7.34 12.65
N GLY A 567 33.74 6.62 11.55
CA GLY A 567 34.57 5.53 11.10
C GLY A 567 35.81 5.97 10.32
N LYS A 568 36.39 5.03 9.55
CA LYS A 568 37.72 5.18 8.93
C LYS A 568 37.71 4.90 7.43
N VAL A 569 38.36 5.77 6.66
CA VAL A 569 38.71 5.53 5.25
C VAL A 569 40.21 5.26 5.14
N THR A 570 40.59 4.18 4.45
CA THR A 570 41.99 3.80 4.18
C THR A 570 42.20 3.55 2.69
N GLY A 571 43.13 4.28 2.07
CA GLY A 571 43.47 4.13 0.65
C GLY A 571 43.45 5.45 -0.12
N LYS A 572 43.66 5.40 -1.44
CA LYS A 572 43.58 6.60 -2.28
C LYS A 572 42.13 7.06 -2.44
N VAL A 573 41.95 8.38 -2.56
CA VAL A 573 40.70 9.00 -2.99
C VAL A 573 40.95 9.62 -4.35
N GLU A 574 40.29 9.09 -5.38
CA GLU A 574 40.54 9.47 -6.77
C GLU A 574 39.47 10.44 -7.30
N TYR A 575 39.90 11.51 -7.96
CA TYR A 575 39.02 12.54 -8.49
C TYR A 575 39.17 12.65 -10.00
N GLY A 576 38.08 12.55 -10.75
CA GLY A 576 38.16 12.62 -12.21
C GLY A 576 36.84 12.68 -12.96
N THR A 577 36.98 12.69 -14.27
CA THR A 577 35.88 12.74 -15.24
C THR A 577 36.22 11.92 -16.47
N GLY A 578 35.22 11.24 -17.03
CA GLY A 578 35.34 10.53 -18.31
C GLY A 578 35.22 11.47 -19.51
N ASN A 579 34.16 12.27 -19.54
CA ASN A 579 33.91 13.26 -20.59
C ASN A 579 33.91 14.66 -19.95
N PRO A 580 35.06 15.35 -19.87
CA PRO A 580 35.13 16.67 -19.28
C PRO A 580 34.28 17.67 -20.05
N VAL A 581 33.58 18.52 -19.31
CA VAL A 581 32.90 19.73 -19.80
C VAL A 581 33.29 20.91 -18.92
N ASP A 582 33.18 22.14 -19.43
CA ASP A 582 33.54 23.32 -18.65
C ASP A 582 32.78 23.36 -17.30
N GLY A 583 33.52 23.50 -16.20
CA GLY A 583 32.96 23.56 -14.84
C GLY A 583 32.45 22.23 -14.31
N TRP A 584 32.88 21.09 -14.85
CA TRP A 584 32.51 19.76 -14.36
C TRP A 584 32.90 19.53 -12.89
N GLU A 585 33.87 20.27 -12.37
CA GLU A 585 34.32 20.19 -10.99
C GLU A 585 33.17 20.52 -10.01
N ASP A 586 32.24 21.40 -10.40
CA ASP A 586 31.03 21.70 -9.61
C ASP A 586 30.03 20.53 -9.58
N LYS A 587 30.19 19.56 -10.48
CA LYS A 587 29.36 18.35 -10.61
C LYS A 587 29.99 17.12 -9.97
N ALA A 588 31.23 17.20 -9.51
CA ALA A 588 31.93 16.17 -8.77
C ALA A 588 32.39 16.74 -7.43
N ALA A 589 31.65 16.49 -6.35
CA ALA A 589 31.91 17.14 -5.06
C ALA A 589 32.10 16.15 -3.91
N LEU A 590 33.15 16.39 -3.11
CA LEU A 590 33.44 15.64 -1.88
C LEU A 590 33.29 16.56 -0.66
N THR A 591 32.47 16.15 0.30
CA THR A 591 32.31 16.85 1.58
C THR A 591 32.73 15.95 2.75
N ILE A 592 33.59 16.45 3.63
CA ILE A 592 34.06 15.74 4.83
C ILE A 592 33.77 16.57 6.10
N GLN A 593 32.97 15.98 6.99
CA GLN A 593 32.48 16.59 8.23
C GLN A 593 32.74 15.74 9.49
N GLY A 594 33.47 14.63 9.39
CA GLY A 594 33.79 13.76 10.53
C GLY A 594 34.79 12.66 10.15
N GLY A 595 35.14 11.80 11.11
CA GLY A 595 35.88 10.54 10.92
C GLY A 595 37.40 10.64 10.71
N MET A 596 38.00 9.49 10.42
CA MET A 596 39.45 9.31 10.20
C MET A 596 39.77 8.97 8.74
N PHE A 597 40.70 9.70 8.15
CA PHE A 597 41.12 9.55 6.76
C PHE A 597 42.61 9.22 6.70
N ASP A 598 42.89 7.94 6.52
CA ASP A 598 44.22 7.44 6.17
C ASP A 598 44.34 7.36 4.65
N THR A 599 44.40 8.53 4.02
CA THR A 599 44.15 8.64 2.58
C THR A 599 45.13 9.58 1.88
N GLN A 600 45.24 9.37 0.56
CA GLN A 600 45.92 10.26 -0.36
C GLN A 600 44.92 10.72 -1.43
N PHE A 601 44.73 12.03 -1.58
CA PHE A 601 43.96 12.60 -2.68
C PHE A 601 44.78 12.56 -3.96
N VAL A 602 44.23 11.94 -5.00
CA VAL A 602 44.90 11.79 -6.31
C VAL A 602 43.96 12.18 -7.43
N ALA A 603 44.51 12.82 -8.47
CA ALA A 603 43.77 13.01 -9.71
C ALA A 603 43.78 11.72 -10.52
N SER A 604 42.66 11.45 -11.19
CA SER A 604 42.60 10.44 -12.24
C SER A 604 43.12 11.02 -13.55
N GLY A 605 43.89 10.24 -14.31
CA GLY A 605 44.38 10.64 -15.63
C GLY A 605 45.16 11.96 -15.60
N SER A 606 44.80 12.88 -16.51
CA SER A 606 45.45 14.20 -16.65
C SER A 606 44.79 15.33 -15.85
N ASN A 607 43.87 15.01 -14.92
CA ASN A 607 43.16 16.01 -14.13
C ASN A 607 44.10 16.70 -13.12
N ASP A 608 43.76 17.92 -12.69
CA ASP A 608 44.49 18.65 -11.64
C ASP A 608 43.74 18.54 -10.32
N ILE A 609 44.29 17.76 -9.38
CA ILE A 609 43.69 17.54 -8.07
C ILE A 609 43.47 18.85 -7.29
N ARG A 610 44.22 19.93 -7.60
CA ARG A 610 44.06 21.25 -6.96
C ARG A 610 42.78 21.97 -7.34
N GLN A 611 42.13 21.55 -8.43
CA GLN A 611 40.84 22.10 -8.87
C GLN A 611 39.66 21.26 -8.36
N ALA A 612 39.92 20.17 -7.63
CA ALA A 612 38.87 19.31 -7.13
C ALA A 612 37.97 20.04 -6.14
N ASN A 613 36.65 19.89 -6.31
CA ASN A 613 35.66 20.43 -5.40
C ASN A 613 35.56 19.57 -4.13
N ILE A 614 36.55 19.71 -3.27
CA ILE A 614 36.65 19.03 -1.97
C ILE A 614 36.49 20.08 -0.87
N SER A 615 35.57 19.81 0.05
CA SER A 615 35.27 20.67 1.20
C SER A 615 35.45 19.91 2.52
N ILE A 616 36.46 20.31 3.30
CA ILE A 616 36.78 19.71 4.60
C ILE A 616 36.48 20.70 5.72
N SER A 617 35.62 20.30 6.66
CA SER A 617 35.23 21.13 7.81
C SER A 617 35.48 20.47 9.17
N SER A 618 35.85 19.18 9.18
CA SER A 618 36.15 18.38 10.38
C SER A 618 36.91 17.11 9.95
N GLY A 619 37.26 16.24 10.90
CA GLY A 619 37.95 14.96 10.68
C GLY A 619 39.44 14.98 11.07
N SER A 620 40.05 13.80 11.02
CA SER A 620 41.49 13.57 11.27
C SER A 620 42.15 12.88 10.06
N PHE A 621 43.33 13.36 9.66
CA PHE A 621 44.00 12.96 8.41
C PHE A 621 45.44 12.49 8.69
N THR A 622 45.94 11.50 7.94
CA THR A 622 47.35 11.07 8.03
C THR A 622 48.30 11.88 7.14
N SER A 623 47.77 12.62 6.16
CA SER A 623 48.54 13.49 5.27
C SER A 623 48.19 14.98 5.45
N LYS A 624 49.21 15.84 5.28
CA LYS A 624 49.07 17.30 5.22
C LYS A 624 48.37 17.79 3.95
N ASP A 625 48.19 16.93 2.94
CA ASP A 625 47.58 17.30 1.66
C ASP A 625 46.13 17.77 1.82
N ALA A 626 45.46 17.35 2.90
CA ALA A 626 44.12 17.84 3.25
C ALA A 626 44.06 19.36 3.45
N ALA A 627 45.18 20.03 3.76
CA ALA A 627 45.21 21.47 4.03
C ALA A 627 44.71 22.31 2.83
N GLY A 628 44.87 21.83 1.60
CA GLY A 628 44.40 22.51 0.39
C GLY A 628 42.88 22.59 0.25
N TYR A 629 42.14 21.78 1.01
CA TYR A 629 40.69 21.60 0.89
C TYR A 629 39.92 22.00 2.15
N VAL A 630 40.60 22.54 3.17
CA VAL A 630 39.94 23.02 4.40
C VAL A 630 39.16 24.30 4.11
N VAL A 631 37.87 24.30 4.46
CA VAL A 631 36.96 25.40 4.15
C VAL A 631 37.31 26.68 4.95
N PRO A 632 36.92 27.88 4.46
CA PRO A 632 37.14 29.12 5.18
C PRO A 632 36.61 29.09 6.63
N GLY A 633 37.38 29.67 7.56
CA GLY A 633 37.07 29.64 8.99
C GLY A 633 37.63 28.44 9.75
N PHE A 634 38.24 27.47 9.06
CA PHE A 634 38.89 26.30 9.65
C PHE A 634 40.36 26.20 9.24
N GLU A 635 41.16 25.46 10.01
CA GLU A 635 42.57 25.21 9.77
C GLU A 635 42.96 23.77 10.12
N LEU A 636 43.97 23.24 9.43
CA LEU A 636 44.54 21.92 9.71
C LEU A 636 45.64 22.06 10.78
N LYS A 637 45.55 21.29 11.86
CA LYS A 637 46.52 21.27 12.97
C LYS A 637 47.11 19.89 13.15
N GLN A 638 48.43 19.82 13.29
CA GLN A 638 49.08 18.57 13.63
C GLN A 638 48.77 18.19 15.09
N ASN A 639 48.30 16.96 15.27
CA ASN A 639 48.04 16.33 16.56
C ASN A 639 49.33 15.72 17.13
N ALA A 640 49.33 15.41 18.42
CA ALA A 640 50.49 14.84 19.12
C ALA A 640 50.90 13.45 18.58
N ASP A 641 49.97 12.71 17.98
CA ASP A 641 50.18 11.40 17.37
C ASP A 641 50.70 11.49 15.92
N GLY A 642 50.95 12.70 15.41
CA GLY A 642 51.43 12.94 14.05
C GLY A 642 50.33 13.02 12.99
N THR A 643 49.06 12.75 13.34
CA THR A 643 47.91 12.99 12.45
C THR A 643 47.58 14.49 12.38
N PHE A 644 46.63 14.86 11.53
CA PHE A 644 46.23 16.24 11.29
C PHE A 644 44.71 16.41 11.51
N GLY A 645 44.32 17.11 12.57
CA GLY A 645 42.92 17.42 12.87
C GLY A 645 42.48 18.78 12.31
N VAL A 646 41.20 18.90 11.96
CA VAL A 646 40.61 20.17 11.50
C VAL A 646 39.98 20.91 12.67
N ALA A 647 40.36 22.18 12.87
CA ALA A 647 39.86 23.02 13.96
C ALA A 647 39.33 24.37 13.44
N LYS A 648 38.33 24.93 14.12
CA LYS A 648 37.86 26.29 13.85
C LYS A 648 38.98 27.29 14.18
N LYS A 649 39.23 28.26 13.28
CA LYS A 649 40.17 29.35 13.54
C LYS A 649 39.68 30.19 14.73
N PRO A 650 40.59 30.70 15.57
CA PRO A 650 40.22 31.64 16.63
C PRO A 650 39.50 32.83 16.02
N GLU A 651 38.32 33.18 16.53
CA GLU A 651 37.68 34.45 16.18
C GLU A 651 38.58 35.58 16.69
N THR A 652 39.05 36.45 15.79
CA THR A 652 39.80 37.63 16.21
C THR A 652 38.83 38.55 16.96
N PRO A 653 39.06 38.90 18.24
CA PRO A 653 38.14 39.77 18.96
C PRO A 653 38.03 41.10 18.24
N VAL A 654 36.81 41.52 17.90
CA VAL A 654 36.56 42.89 17.45
C VAL A 654 36.98 43.82 18.59
N GLN A 655 38.06 44.59 18.40
CA GLN A 655 38.43 45.61 19.37
C GLN A 655 37.28 46.62 19.52
N PRO A 656 36.91 47.03 20.74
CA PRO A 656 35.90 48.07 20.93
C PRO A 656 36.38 49.36 20.29
N GLN A 657 35.62 49.87 19.33
CA GLN A 657 35.85 51.16 18.69
C GLN A 657 35.83 52.26 19.78
N PRO A 658 36.80 53.20 19.83
CA PRO A 658 36.74 54.30 20.76
C PRO A 658 35.50 55.16 20.48
N SER A 659 34.77 55.49 21.54
CA SER A 659 33.62 56.39 21.52
C SER A 659 34.02 57.77 20.97
N ALA A 660 33.42 58.16 19.85
CA ALA A 660 33.45 59.54 19.39
C ALA A 660 32.40 60.37 20.16
N PRO A 661 32.72 61.60 20.59
CA PRO A 661 31.80 62.45 21.34
C PRO A 661 30.69 63.01 20.44
N SER A 662 29.59 63.36 21.10
CA SER A 662 28.35 63.88 20.52
C SER A 662 28.54 65.24 19.83
N GLY A 663 27.84 65.41 18.70
CA GLY A 663 27.53 66.74 18.18
C GLY A 663 27.33 66.81 16.66
N GLY A 664 26.13 67.20 16.23
CA GLY A 664 25.97 68.00 15.00
C GLY A 664 25.37 67.32 13.77
N GLN A 665 24.03 67.29 13.72
CA GLN A 665 23.16 67.54 12.55
C GLN A 665 23.48 66.98 11.14
N LYS A 666 22.57 66.07 10.73
CA LYS A 666 21.83 66.00 9.44
C LYS A 666 22.59 66.18 8.11
N ALA A 667 22.53 65.16 7.25
CA ALA A 667 21.52 65.05 6.16
C ALA A 667 21.75 63.81 5.27
N ASN A 668 20.66 63.11 4.94
CA ASN A 668 20.47 62.26 3.75
C ASN A 668 20.19 63.24 2.55
N PRO A 669 20.35 62.95 1.24
CA PRO A 669 20.33 61.64 0.56
C PRO A 669 21.19 61.51 -0.73
N LYS A 670 21.04 60.35 -1.40
CA LYS A 670 21.41 60.00 -2.79
C LYS A 670 21.57 61.17 -3.77
N THR A 671 22.64 61.15 -4.58
CA THR A 671 22.67 61.19 -6.07
C THR A 671 24.12 61.31 -6.55
N GLY A 672 24.46 60.63 -7.64
CA GLY A 672 25.82 60.53 -8.16
C GLY A 672 26.44 61.82 -8.72
N VAL A 673 27.68 61.60 -9.17
CA VAL A 673 28.62 62.51 -9.86
C VAL A 673 29.39 63.45 -8.93
N PRO A 674 30.72 63.53 -9.14
CA PRO A 674 31.34 64.84 -9.29
C PRO A 674 32.04 64.95 -10.63
N ALA A 675 31.78 66.08 -11.28
CA ALA A 675 32.49 66.58 -12.42
C ALA A 675 33.61 67.54 -11.96
N ARG A 676 34.72 67.49 -12.70
CA ARG A 676 35.76 68.51 -12.95
C ARG A 676 36.70 68.90 -11.81
N GLY A 677 37.91 68.35 -11.90
CA GLY A 677 39.07 69.10 -12.43
C GLY A 677 39.52 68.44 -13.72
#